data_AF-A0A177WG26-F1
#
_entry.id   AF-A0A177WG26-F1
#
_cell.length_a   1.000
_cell.length_b   1.000
_cell.length_c   1.000
_cell.angle_alpha   90.00
_cell.angle_beta   90.00
_cell.angle_gamma   90.00
#
_symmetry.space_group_name_H-M   'P 1'
#
loop_
_entity.id
_entity.type
_entity.pdbx_description
1 polymer ?
#
loop_
_entity_poly.entity_id
_entity_poly.type
_entity_poly.pdbx_seq_one_letter_code
_entity_poly.pdbx_strand_id
1 'polypeptide(L)'
;MVGQMKEWEQDVASVRRGISGRLFKVGLKYFSGSKSAASHPVPFTDPITGQTMFPFLSPELIMRRLGDYAFMLRDYRYALSIYESVKKDFTSNERYAKYYAGIQEMMAVTSLMITDSPKSSIDAMAENAVLKYIDAKCSLYASRATMWIVEMTKEHNLFRDAAALLIRMAGEESDLKGALFLEQAAICFLRTTPPLPRKYTFHLILAGNRFSKCGLRNHAQRNYSTALEAYGGLNWTLIDDHIHFALGKQLFHMGKVDVAIQYFIKLLRKSRQSAAGQRAYLSEFLYIYQQLVSTRNVENGSSGKLEDIQDNLPTVPLPVILDAGVKLALQRNEIYKGGTADTRSNTGPGVSSGAIGGSNTQDGHDTFKDDGLIWTSLEEKLVEFVTEGTPSSSATFRRRPPLGQPVTVLPANSDQAQTITAVDEPVTVSFQWVNPLQVPIPVNNIYLECVFSGCSETKTELVIPSTGDVPSRIELPQYDIQVLHDVSLDAGEKRKIHLKIYPKMEGEITVLGVRYLLCGIIPTYRRFQKRRQKLSEPQVQQADQDDQDTKDILLKILVTPPMPVLDVVFHSFPETMLLGQVSQVALELNNRGTRGLKNLVVITSHPTAFCFGDGTSLEQPSYAPKAPTSESNYEEKISVSNTLVDGSACALQLPLSDDTASTSMSPNTKDALMSGGILSASLITLIPVWVRADKAGKQVYRILFMYQSESQGSYRILRCVLTTEVIPSLRVNIFTRTSINCLDEFILGVEMENLHPNLPLTFRQITSISPSWQIEPLIDCEQFTESIMKPSQTQYQYFRIKRWMGRAPLIMSQTPELMTTSAIQRLILQEDAKPFTPPDITMWIKSLGAQNQLTTTSELPLESFLHSQRYQTRIAHLLTQYPSLTLAQVKQLFTQIWMDDLDLCFFWDSTATGQRGHLALTGLNLCLYSPLPLAAWFGHMDAKAFIGRALFSATVRERKLLVASLLKSRAKDACPVRVVVECVPEVVMNADGKCFVEVDIILGNSSWMHVAEYQFEAISSFSSSVEDAPVKGSSKNVGDRPSTVGPTALSKRLSVAAASGGESSTTNSTATKGPSGNTFAWVGQTHFSGKLEPESQTRFKLHAWFSHLAKLETMK
;
A
#
# COMPACT_ATOMS: atom_id res chain seq x y z
N MET A 1 -27.78 -30.51 92.80
CA MET A 1 -26.97 -29.64 91.91
C MET A 1 -26.44 -28.41 92.66
N VAL A 2 -27.29 -27.46 93.07
CA VAL A 2 -26.86 -26.23 93.78
C VAL A 2 -26.11 -26.52 95.09
N GLY A 3 -26.53 -27.53 95.87
CA GLY A 3 -25.83 -27.95 97.09
C GLY A 3 -24.39 -28.40 96.84
N GLN A 4 -24.18 -29.29 95.85
CA GLN A 4 -22.84 -29.74 95.44
C GLN A 4 -21.99 -28.62 94.84
N MET A 5 -22.59 -27.64 94.15
CA MET A 5 -21.84 -26.48 93.64
C MET A 5 -21.30 -25.61 94.78
N LYS A 6 -22.10 -25.39 95.82
CA LYS A 6 -21.65 -24.63 97.01
C LYS A 6 -20.49 -25.33 97.72
N GLU A 7 -20.58 -26.66 97.83
CA GLU A 7 -19.51 -27.50 98.38
C GLU A 7 -18.22 -27.38 97.54
N TRP A 8 -18.30 -27.56 96.21
CA TRP A 8 -17.10 -27.43 95.35
C TRP A 8 -16.54 -26.00 95.26
N GLU A 9 -17.40 -24.97 95.32
CA GLU A 9 -16.95 -23.58 95.38
C GLU A 9 -16.20 -23.31 96.69
N GLN A 10 -16.71 -23.80 97.82
CA GLN A 10 -16.07 -23.65 99.12
C GLN A 10 -14.77 -24.47 99.22
N ASP A 11 -14.79 -25.73 98.80
CA ASP A 11 -13.70 -26.67 99.04
C ASP A 11 -12.56 -26.56 98.02
N VAL A 12 -12.87 -26.22 96.77
CA VAL A 12 -11.91 -26.28 95.66
C VAL A 12 -11.71 -24.92 94.99
N ALA A 13 -12.79 -24.20 94.67
CA ALA A 13 -12.68 -22.96 93.91
C ALA A 13 -12.16 -21.78 94.75
N SER A 14 -12.65 -21.61 95.97
CA SER A 14 -12.27 -20.52 96.89
C SER A 14 -10.79 -20.60 97.27
N VAL A 15 -10.28 -21.83 97.47
CA VAL A 15 -8.87 -22.13 97.74
C VAL A 15 -7.99 -21.81 96.54
N ARG A 16 -8.50 -21.90 95.30
CA ARG A 16 -7.74 -21.61 94.08
C ARG A 16 -7.82 -20.15 93.63
N ARG A 17 -8.93 -19.47 93.90
CA ARG A 17 -9.21 -18.09 93.47
C ARG A 17 -8.85 -17.03 94.51
N GLY A 18 -8.86 -17.36 95.79
CA GLY A 18 -8.56 -16.45 96.88
C GLY A 18 -7.07 -16.08 96.98
N ILE A 19 -6.80 -14.84 97.40
CA ILE A 19 -5.44 -14.35 97.74
C ILE A 19 -4.78 -15.24 98.80
N SER A 20 -5.58 -15.79 99.72
CA SER A 20 -5.15 -16.74 100.76
C SER A 20 -4.58 -18.05 100.18
N GLY A 21 -5.14 -18.54 99.07
CA GLY A 21 -4.68 -19.76 98.39
C GLY A 21 -3.34 -19.62 97.66
N ARG A 22 -3.06 -18.44 97.10
CA ARG A 22 -1.76 -18.13 96.49
C ARG A 22 -0.65 -17.98 97.53
N LEU A 23 -0.97 -17.55 98.75
CA LEU A 23 -0.05 -17.52 99.89
C LEU A 23 0.16 -18.91 100.50
N PHE A 24 -0.86 -19.78 100.48
CA PHE A 24 -0.74 -21.16 100.97
C PHE A 24 0.24 -22.03 100.16
N LYS A 25 0.36 -21.83 98.84
CA LYS A 25 1.39 -22.52 98.01
C LYS A 25 2.83 -22.06 98.29
N VAL A 26 3.03 -20.90 98.92
CA VAL A 26 4.35 -20.35 99.28
C VAL A 26 4.69 -20.63 100.75
N GLY A 27 3.70 -20.65 101.64
CA GLY A 27 3.89 -20.88 103.09
C GLY A 27 4.14 -22.33 103.50
N LEU A 28 3.70 -23.33 102.72
CA LEU A 28 3.86 -24.75 103.09
C LEU A 28 5.20 -25.39 102.72
N LYS A 29 6.12 -24.67 102.06
CA LYS A 29 7.46 -25.22 101.75
C LYS A 29 8.45 -25.09 102.90
N TYR A 30 8.12 -24.34 103.95
CA TYR A 30 9.05 -24.04 105.05
C TYR A 30 8.53 -24.34 106.47
N PHE A 31 7.22 -24.56 106.67
CA PHE A 31 6.67 -24.90 107.99
C PHE A 31 5.52 -25.89 107.88
N SER A 32 5.80 -27.18 108.11
CA SER A 32 4.94 -28.15 108.83
C SER A 32 5.16 -29.58 108.34
N GLY A 33 5.58 -30.45 109.26
CA GLY A 33 5.53 -31.90 109.11
C GLY A 33 4.09 -32.43 109.13
N SER A 34 3.89 -33.54 108.42
CA SER A 34 2.85 -34.57 108.56
C SER A 34 1.52 -34.17 109.22
N LYS A 35 0.55 -33.74 108.40
CA LYS A 35 -0.86 -34.20 108.47
C LYS A 35 -1.43 -34.28 107.05
N SER A 36 -2.05 -35.42 106.77
CA SER A 36 -2.69 -35.79 105.51
C SER A 36 -3.66 -34.71 105.02
N ALA A 37 -3.24 -33.90 104.06
CA ALA A 37 -4.18 -33.25 103.15
C ALA A 37 -4.53 -34.32 102.11
N ALA A 38 -5.81 -34.68 102.01
CA ALA A 38 -6.32 -35.72 101.13
C ALA A 38 -5.59 -35.67 99.78
N SER A 39 -4.82 -36.72 99.47
CA SER A 39 -4.03 -36.79 98.24
C SER A 39 -5.00 -36.78 97.07
N HIS A 40 -5.24 -35.61 96.50
CA HIS A 40 -6.06 -35.50 95.31
C HIS A 40 -5.44 -36.37 94.21
N PRO A 41 -6.25 -37.18 93.52
CA PRO A 41 -5.74 -38.14 92.54
C PRO A 41 -5.07 -37.38 91.38
N VAL A 42 -3.80 -37.70 91.14
CA VAL A 42 -2.95 -37.04 90.15
C VAL A 42 -3.22 -37.56 88.73
N PRO A 43 -2.98 -36.74 87.68
CA PRO A 43 -3.12 -37.19 86.29
C PRO A 43 -2.16 -38.35 86.00
N PHE A 44 -2.66 -39.40 85.33
CA PHE A 44 -1.84 -40.53 84.89
C PHE A 44 -1.86 -40.65 83.37
N THR A 45 -0.84 -41.25 82.76
CA THR A 45 -0.84 -41.51 81.32
C THR A 45 -1.23 -42.96 81.10
N ASP A 46 -2.26 -43.19 80.29
CA ASP A 46 -2.67 -44.53 79.90
C ASP A 46 -1.56 -45.14 79.01
N PRO A 47 -0.96 -46.28 79.41
CA PRO A 47 0.12 -46.90 78.67
C PRO A 47 -0.29 -47.44 77.29
N ILE A 48 -1.58 -47.68 77.05
CA ILE A 48 -2.08 -48.24 75.77
C ILE A 48 -2.32 -47.13 74.75
N THR A 49 -2.97 -46.04 75.17
CA THR A 49 -3.33 -44.94 74.26
C THR A 49 -2.30 -43.80 74.24
N GLY A 50 -1.38 -43.78 75.21
CA GLY A 50 -0.42 -42.69 75.41
C GLY A 50 -1.05 -41.36 75.84
N GLN A 51 -2.37 -41.34 76.12
CA GLN A 51 -3.11 -40.14 76.52
C GLN A 51 -3.04 -39.95 78.03
N THR A 52 -2.83 -38.70 78.48
CA THR A 52 -3.00 -38.37 79.90
C THR A 52 -4.48 -38.36 80.24
N MET A 53 -4.86 -39.02 81.33
CA MET A 53 -6.20 -39.07 81.89
C MET A 53 -6.22 -38.35 83.24
N PHE A 54 -7.14 -37.40 83.39
CA PHE A 54 -7.41 -36.75 84.68
C PHE A 54 -8.46 -37.55 85.47
N PRO A 55 -8.18 -37.96 86.71
CA PRO A 55 -9.16 -38.64 87.56
C PRO A 55 -10.37 -37.76 87.87
N PHE A 56 -11.55 -38.36 88.00
CA PHE A 56 -12.83 -37.65 88.18
C PHE A 56 -12.91 -36.72 89.41
N LEU A 57 -12.14 -37.04 90.46
CA LEU A 57 -12.04 -36.27 91.70
C LEU A 57 -10.80 -35.36 91.75
N SER A 58 -10.07 -35.23 90.63
CA SER A 58 -9.01 -34.24 90.52
C SER A 58 -9.61 -32.83 90.65
N PRO A 59 -8.94 -31.91 91.34
CA PRO A 59 -9.43 -30.54 91.49
C PRO A 59 -9.72 -29.85 90.15
N GLU A 60 -8.95 -30.15 89.10
CA GLU A 60 -9.13 -29.60 87.77
C GLU A 60 -10.47 -30.05 87.15
N LEU A 61 -10.83 -31.34 87.28
CA LEU A 61 -12.10 -31.86 86.78
C LEU A 61 -13.30 -31.50 87.67
N ILE A 62 -13.10 -31.33 88.98
CA ILE A 62 -14.13 -30.80 89.88
C ILE A 62 -14.47 -29.35 89.48
N MET A 63 -13.45 -28.52 89.27
CA MET A 63 -13.64 -27.15 88.79
C MET A 63 -14.30 -27.09 87.42
N ARG A 64 -13.92 -27.99 86.50
CA ARG A 64 -14.62 -28.12 85.22
C ARG A 64 -16.11 -28.42 85.41
N ARG A 65 -16.45 -29.42 86.24
CA ARG A 65 -17.84 -29.79 86.49
C ARG A 65 -18.63 -28.68 87.18
N LEU A 66 -18.01 -27.91 88.07
CA LEU A 66 -18.59 -26.72 88.68
C LEU A 66 -19.01 -25.70 87.60
N GLY A 67 -18.14 -25.46 86.61
CA GLY A 67 -18.46 -24.62 85.45
C GLY A 67 -19.59 -25.20 84.60
N ASP A 68 -19.58 -26.51 84.33
CA ASP A 68 -20.63 -27.19 83.57
C ASP A 68 -21.99 -27.15 84.29
N TYR A 69 -21.99 -27.22 85.63
CA TYR A 69 -23.21 -27.09 86.44
C TYR A 69 -23.74 -25.65 86.43
N ALA A 70 -22.85 -24.66 86.54
CA ALA A 70 -23.22 -23.25 86.37
C ALA A 70 -23.81 -22.98 84.98
N PHE A 71 -23.23 -23.57 83.92
CA PHE A 71 -23.74 -23.47 82.56
C PHE A 71 -25.15 -24.06 82.43
N MET A 72 -25.40 -25.25 82.99
CA MET A 72 -26.73 -25.88 82.99
C MET A 72 -27.79 -25.05 83.73
N LEU A 73 -27.38 -24.33 84.78
CA LEU A 73 -28.25 -23.40 85.53
C LEU A 73 -28.39 -22.02 84.87
N ARG A 74 -27.82 -21.84 83.67
CA ARG A 74 -27.84 -20.59 82.88
C ARG A 74 -27.09 -19.42 83.52
N ASP A 75 -26.24 -19.67 84.50
CA ASP A 75 -25.31 -18.65 85.01
C ASP A 75 -24.03 -18.65 84.16
N TYR A 76 -24.17 -18.15 82.93
CA TYR A 76 -23.11 -18.21 81.93
C TYR A 76 -21.89 -17.34 82.29
N ARG A 77 -22.10 -16.21 82.99
CA ARG A 77 -21.00 -15.33 83.41
C ARG A 77 -20.14 -16.00 84.48
N TYR A 78 -20.78 -16.64 85.46
CA TYR A 78 -20.06 -17.40 86.47
C TYR A 78 -19.39 -18.65 85.86
N ALA A 79 -20.08 -19.39 84.99
CA ALA A 79 -19.50 -20.53 84.26
C ALA A 79 -18.24 -20.15 83.47
N LEU A 80 -18.29 -19.04 82.71
CA LEU A 80 -17.15 -18.54 81.93
C LEU A 80 -15.95 -18.22 82.84
N SER A 81 -16.19 -17.55 83.98
CA SER A 81 -15.13 -17.26 84.94
C SER A 81 -14.44 -18.53 85.45
N ILE A 82 -15.21 -19.61 85.66
CA ILE A 82 -14.71 -20.90 86.16
C ILE A 82 -13.83 -21.53 85.09
N TYR A 83 -14.30 -21.55 83.84
CA TYR A 83 -13.52 -22.08 82.71
C TYR A 83 -12.21 -21.31 82.47
N GLU A 84 -12.19 -19.98 82.59
CA GLU A 84 -10.97 -19.18 82.48
C GLU A 84 -9.94 -19.49 83.58
N SER A 85 -10.42 -19.79 84.78
CA SER A 85 -9.56 -20.20 85.89
C SER A 85 -8.92 -21.57 85.60
N VAL A 86 -9.72 -22.53 85.14
CA VAL A 86 -9.28 -23.91 84.86
C VAL A 86 -8.39 -23.98 83.62
N LYS A 87 -8.60 -23.12 82.62
CA LYS A 87 -7.79 -23.04 81.40
C LYS A 87 -6.28 -23.04 81.69
N LYS A 88 -5.85 -22.28 82.71
CA LYS A 88 -4.43 -22.11 83.08
C LYS A 88 -3.79 -23.41 83.57
N ASP A 89 -4.58 -24.29 84.18
CA ASP A 89 -4.11 -25.57 84.70
C ASP A 89 -3.85 -26.58 83.55
N PHE A 90 -4.51 -26.40 82.40
CA PHE A 90 -4.31 -27.26 81.22
C PHE A 90 -3.35 -26.69 80.17
N THR A 91 -2.84 -25.47 80.34
CA THR A 91 -1.85 -24.87 79.42
C THR A 91 -0.40 -25.32 79.67
N SER A 92 -0.13 -25.96 80.81
CA SER A 92 1.24 -26.23 81.25
C SER A 92 1.92 -27.42 80.56
N ASN A 93 1.16 -28.32 79.94
CA ASN A 93 1.69 -29.55 79.34
C ASN A 93 0.93 -29.88 78.05
N GLU A 94 1.68 -30.14 76.97
CA GLU A 94 1.11 -30.49 75.66
C GLU A 94 0.26 -31.77 75.71
N ARG A 95 0.57 -32.71 76.61
CA ARG A 95 -0.22 -33.93 76.80
C ARG A 95 -1.64 -33.67 77.34
N TYR A 96 -1.92 -32.46 77.83
CA TYR A 96 -3.24 -32.05 78.31
C TYR A 96 -4.10 -31.40 77.21
N ALA A 97 -3.63 -31.39 75.96
CA ALA A 97 -4.29 -30.75 74.83
C ALA A 97 -5.77 -31.09 74.68
N LYS A 98 -6.18 -32.35 74.91
CA LYS A 98 -7.59 -32.78 74.88
C LYS A 98 -8.46 -32.06 75.91
N TYR A 99 -7.98 -31.91 77.14
CA TYR A 99 -8.71 -31.23 78.22
C TYR A 99 -8.72 -29.72 78.01
N TYR A 100 -7.58 -29.17 77.59
CA TYR A 100 -7.50 -27.76 77.19
C TYR A 100 -8.50 -27.45 76.06
N ALA A 101 -8.58 -28.31 75.05
CA ALA A 101 -9.53 -28.19 73.95
C ALA A 101 -10.99 -28.19 74.43
N GLY A 102 -11.34 -29.09 75.35
CA GLY A 102 -12.68 -29.13 75.94
C GLY A 102 -13.03 -27.89 76.78
N ILE A 103 -12.05 -27.30 77.46
CA ILE A 103 -12.25 -25.99 78.12
C ILE A 103 -12.50 -24.90 77.08
N GLN A 104 -11.65 -24.78 76.06
CA GLN A 104 -11.82 -23.79 75.00
C GLN A 104 -13.17 -23.93 74.27
N GLU A 105 -13.59 -25.16 73.97
CA GLU A 105 -14.90 -25.46 73.34
C GLU A 105 -16.05 -24.88 74.18
N MET A 106 -16.10 -25.19 75.48
CA MET A 106 -17.17 -24.67 76.33
C MET A 106 -17.03 -23.18 76.64
N MET A 107 -15.81 -22.61 76.67
CA MET A 107 -15.65 -21.16 76.76
C MET A 107 -16.26 -20.46 75.54
N ALA A 108 -16.04 -20.99 74.33
CA ALA A 108 -16.65 -20.47 73.11
C ALA A 108 -18.19 -20.60 73.14
N VAL A 109 -18.72 -21.79 73.48
CA VAL A 109 -20.16 -22.04 73.61
C VAL A 109 -20.79 -21.12 74.67
N THR A 110 -20.18 -21.01 75.85
CA THR A 110 -20.69 -20.17 76.94
C THR A 110 -20.68 -18.69 76.55
N SER A 111 -19.65 -18.25 75.84
CA SER A 111 -19.58 -16.87 75.33
C SER A 111 -20.70 -16.60 74.31
N LEU A 112 -21.01 -17.55 73.42
CA LEU A 112 -22.13 -17.43 72.48
C LEU A 112 -23.50 -17.38 73.21
N MET A 113 -23.66 -18.10 74.32
CA MET A 113 -24.89 -18.04 75.14
C MET A 113 -25.08 -16.70 75.89
N ILE A 114 -24.03 -15.89 76.04
CA ILE A 114 -24.10 -14.57 76.68
C ILE A 114 -24.44 -13.51 75.61
N THR A 115 -25.58 -12.82 75.79
CA THR A 115 -26.11 -11.83 74.83
C THR A 115 -25.14 -10.68 74.49
N ASP A 116 -24.31 -10.24 75.45
CA ASP A 116 -23.38 -9.11 75.32
C ASP A 116 -21.90 -9.52 75.32
N SER A 117 -21.55 -10.74 74.88
CA SER A 117 -20.14 -11.17 74.89
C SER A 117 -19.30 -10.47 73.81
N PRO A 118 -18.00 -10.22 74.08
CA PRO A 118 -17.09 -9.68 73.07
C PRO A 118 -16.87 -10.73 71.97
N LYS A 119 -17.56 -10.54 70.84
CA LYS A 119 -17.57 -11.45 69.69
C LYS A 119 -16.17 -11.76 69.14
N SER A 120 -15.22 -10.85 69.27
CA SER A 120 -13.84 -11.00 68.79
C SER A 120 -13.02 -12.09 69.51
N SER A 121 -13.44 -12.51 70.70
CA SER A 121 -12.74 -13.55 71.48
C SER A 121 -13.19 -14.98 71.13
N ILE A 122 -14.36 -15.12 70.50
CA ILE A 122 -15.01 -16.41 70.24
C ILE A 122 -14.24 -17.20 69.18
N ASP A 123 -13.78 -16.53 68.12
CA ASP A 123 -12.99 -17.14 67.04
C ASP A 123 -11.71 -17.79 67.57
N ALA A 124 -10.94 -17.05 68.38
CA ALA A 124 -9.71 -17.56 68.98
C ALA A 124 -9.97 -18.76 69.92
N MET A 125 -11.08 -18.75 70.68
CA MET A 125 -11.44 -19.87 71.55
C MET A 125 -11.84 -21.10 70.74
N ALA A 126 -12.70 -20.93 69.74
CA ALA A 126 -13.14 -22.02 68.86
C ALA A 126 -11.98 -22.62 68.06
N GLU A 127 -11.10 -21.77 67.52
CA GLU A 127 -9.91 -22.20 66.79
C GLU A 127 -8.97 -23.01 67.67
N ASN A 128 -8.68 -22.51 68.88
CA ASN A 128 -7.82 -23.23 69.83
C ASN A 128 -8.43 -24.57 70.25
N ALA A 129 -9.76 -24.66 70.40
CA ALA A 129 -10.43 -25.91 70.70
C ALA A 129 -10.20 -26.94 69.58
N VAL A 130 -10.46 -26.55 68.34
CA VAL A 130 -10.31 -27.42 67.17
C VAL A 130 -8.87 -27.88 66.98
N LEU A 131 -7.91 -26.94 66.97
CA LEU A 131 -6.49 -27.25 66.80
C LEU A 131 -6.00 -28.23 67.86
N LYS A 132 -6.37 -28.00 69.13
CA LYS A 132 -5.88 -28.85 70.24
C LYS A 132 -6.55 -30.22 70.29
N TYR A 133 -7.78 -30.35 69.79
CA TYR A 133 -8.37 -31.67 69.55
C TYR A 133 -7.66 -32.43 68.42
N ILE A 134 -7.23 -31.75 67.36
CA ILE A 134 -6.44 -32.35 66.27
C ILE A 134 -5.06 -32.77 66.79
N ASP A 135 -4.35 -31.90 67.53
CA ASP A 135 -3.06 -32.20 68.17
C ASP A 135 -3.15 -33.43 69.07
N ALA A 136 -4.27 -33.58 69.79
CA ALA A 136 -4.55 -34.73 70.66
C ALA A 136 -5.02 -35.99 69.91
N LYS A 137 -4.97 -36.02 68.57
CA LYS A 137 -5.44 -37.11 67.70
C LYS A 137 -6.91 -37.50 67.95
N CYS A 138 -7.74 -36.50 68.28
CA CYS A 138 -9.14 -36.64 68.66
C CYS A 138 -10.07 -36.01 67.60
N SER A 139 -9.89 -36.36 66.32
CA SER A 139 -10.56 -35.72 65.16
C SER A 139 -12.10 -35.77 65.20
N LEU A 140 -12.69 -36.79 65.83
CA LEU A 140 -14.15 -36.86 66.05
C LEU A 140 -14.65 -35.74 66.99
N TYR A 141 -13.92 -35.48 68.08
CA TYR A 141 -14.25 -34.38 69.01
C TYR A 141 -14.07 -33.02 68.33
N ALA A 142 -13.02 -32.85 67.53
CA ALA A 142 -12.81 -31.64 66.73
C ALA A 142 -13.97 -31.39 65.75
N SER A 143 -14.43 -32.44 65.05
CA SER A 143 -15.55 -32.36 64.10
C SER A 143 -16.87 -32.02 64.79
N ARG A 144 -17.17 -32.68 65.92
CA ARG A 144 -18.35 -32.39 66.74
C ARG A 144 -18.34 -30.95 67.25
N ALA A 145 -17.22 -30.51 67.84
CA ALA A 145 -17.07 -29.17 68.37
C ALA A 145 -17.26 -28.12 67.26
N THR A 146 -16.68 -28.36 66.08
CA THR A 146 -16.83 -27.48 64.92
C THR A 146 -18.29 -27.38 64.48
N MET A 147 -18.97 -28.51 64.28
CA MET A 147 -20.39 -28.51 63.88
C MET A 147 -21.25 -27.72 64.86
N TRP A 148 -21.05 -27.94 66.17
CA TRP A 148 -21.84 -27.27 67.19
C TRP A 148 -21.58 -25.75 67.24
N ILE A 149 -20.32 -25.34 67.29
CA ILE A 149 -19.93 -23.92 67.34
C ILE A 149 -20.35 -23.21 66.04
N VAL A 150 -20.22 -23.86 64.88
CA VAL A 150 -20.63 -23.30 63.58
C VAL A 150 -22.13 -23.01 63.56
N GLU A 151 -22.99 -23.92 64.02
CA GLU A 151 -24.44 -23.65 64.04
C GLU A 151 -24.78 -22.50 64.99
N MET A 152 -24.15 -22.43 66.17
CA MET A 152 -24.36 -21.30 67.08
C MET A 152 -23.87 -19.98 66.49
N THR A 153 -22.69 -19.95 65.87
CA THR A 153 -22.18 -18.72 65.22
C THR A 153 -23.06 -18.27 64.06
N LYS A 154 -23.68 -19.18 63.31
CA LYS A 154 -24.67 -18.86 62.27
C LYS A 154 -25.91 -18.16 62.85
N GLU A 155 -26.46 -18.65 63.98
CA GLU A 155 -27.59 -18.00 64.68
C GLU A 155 -27.25 -16.56 65.11
N HIS A 156 -25.99 -16.30 65.49
CA HIS A 156 -25.51 -14.96 65.82
C HIS A 156 -25.08 -14.11 64.61
N ASN A 157 -25.33 -14.57 63.38
CA ASN A 157 -24.93 -13.95 62.11
C ASN A 157 -23.40 -13.78 61.94
N LEU A 158 -22.59 -14.58 62.64
CA LEU A 158 -21.12 -14.59 62.54
C LEU A 158 -20.63 -15.56 61.44
N PHE A 159 -21.13 -15.38 60.23
CA PHE A 159 -20.87 -16.30 59.12
C PHE A 159 -19.39 -16.36 58.67
N ARG A 160 -18.60 -15.31 58.91
CA ARG A 160 -17.18 -15.29 58.55
C ARG A 160 -16.37 -16.25 59.43
N ASP A 161 -16.65 -16.24 60.73
CA ASP A 161 -15.96 -17.05 61.72
C ASP A 161 -16.39 -18.53 61.57
N ALA A 162 -17.68 -18.76 61.30
CA ALA A 162 -18.22 -20.07 60.94
C ALA A 162 -17.48 -20.69 59.73
N ALA A 163 -17.28 -19.92 58.66
CA ALA A 163 -16.58 -20.38 57.47
C ALA A 163 -15.10 -20.72 57.75
N ALA A 164 -14.41 -19.90 58.56
CA ALA A 164 -13.00 -20.12 58.91
C ALA A 164 -12.80 -21.45 59.65
N LEU A 165 -13.66 -21.77 60.61
CA LEU A 165 -13.62 -23.04 61.35
C LEU A 165 -13.87 -24.25 60.44
N LEU A 166 -14.85 -24.16 59.54
CA LEU A 166 -15.16 -25.22 58.58
C LEU A 166 -14.00 -25.51 57.63
N ILE A 167 -13.34 -24.47 57.09
CA ILE A 167 -12.18 -24.62 56.19
C ILE A 167 -11.02 -25.29 56.92
N ARG A 168 -10.77 -24.92 58.17
CA ARG A 168 -9.70 -25.52 58.98
C ARG A 168 -9.93 -27.02 59.22
N MET A 169 -11.19 -27.42 59.42
CA MET A 169 -11.56 -28.82 59.53
C MET A 169 -11.55 -29.59 58.21
N ALA A 170 -11.45 -28.92 57.07
CA ALA A 170 -11.41 -29.53 55.74
C ALA A 170 -10.03 -30.09 55.35
N GLY A 171 -9.26 -30.56 56.34
CA GLY A 171 -7.96 -31.19 56.15
C GLY A 171 -8.01 -32.53 55.40
N GLU A 172 -6.83 -33.13 55.18
CA GLU A 172 -6.66 -34.27 54.26
C GLU A 172 -7.07 -35.64 54.82
N GLU A 173 -7.44 -35.73 56.10
CA GLU A 173 -7.79 -37.00 56.74
C GLU A 173 -9.02 -37.69 56.11
N SER A 174 -9.92 -36.92 55.49
CA SER A 174 -11.12 -37.45 54.84
C SER A 174 -11.62 -36.50 53.76
N ASP A 175 -11.57 -36.95 52.50
CA ASP A 175 -12.05 -36.16 51.36
C ASP A 175 -13.56 -35.84 51.46
N LEU A 176 -14.38 -36.76 51.99
CA LEU A 176 -15.83 -36.57 52.13
C LEU A 176 -16.15 -35.50 53.19
N LYS A 177 -15.53 -35.63 54.37
CA LYS A 177 -15.66 -34.63 55.45
C LYS A 177 -15.21 -33.26 54.96
N GLY A 178 -14.06 -33.20 54.28
CA GLY A 178 -13.53 -31.97 53.71
C GLY A 178 -14.45 -31.36 52.66
N ALA A 179 -15.04 -32.16 51.77
CA ALA A 179 -15.98 -31.69 50.76
C ALA A 179 -17.24 -31.06 51.39
N LEU A 180 -17.83 -31.72 52.38
CA LEU A 180 -19.02 -31.22 53.10
C LEU A 180 -18.72 -29.91 53.83
N PHE A 181 -17.60 -29.84 54.55
CA PHE A 181 -17.24 -28.61 55.27
C PHE A 181 -16.89 -27.45 54.34
N LEU A 182 -16.21 -27.70 53.21
CA LEU A 182 -15.95 -26.66 52.20
C LEU A 182 -17.25 -26.16 51.54
N GLU A 183 -18.19 -27.05 51.25
CA GLU A 183 -19.50 -26.66 50.72
C GLU A 183 -20.30 -25.81 51.72
N GLN A 184 -20.31 -26.21 52.99
CA GLN A 184 -20.96 -25.41 54.05
C GLN A 184 -20.24 -24.08 54.30
N ALA A 185 -18.91 -24.03 54.20
CA ALA A 185 -18.13 -22.80 54.31
C ALA A 185 -18.44 -21.85 53.15
N ALA A 186 -18.61 -22.38 51.94
CA ALA A 186 -19.07 -21.62 50.79
C ALA A 186 -20.39 -20.92 51.11
N ILE A 187 -21.41 -21.67 51.55
CA ILE A 187 -22.74 -21.12 51.89
C ILE A 187 -22.63 -20.03 52.97
N CYS A 188 -21.74 -20.19 53.94
CA CYS A 188 -21.49 -19.14 54.95
C CYS A 188 -20.96 -17.85 54.31
N PHE A 189 -20.01 -17.91 53.37
CA PHE A 189 -19.55 -16.72 52.63
C PHE A 189 -20.64 -16.04 51.80
N LEU A 190 -21.61 -16.80 51.30
CA LEU A 190 -22.76 -16.22 50.60
C LEU A 190 -23.68 -15.46 51.57
N ARG A 191 -23.78 -15.92 52.83
CA ARG A 191 -24.63 -15.31 53.87
C ARG A 191 -23.95 -14.21 54.70
N THR A 192 -22.64 -14.00 54.55
CA THR A 192 -21.97 -12.84 55.17
C THR A 192 -22.55 -11.52 54.68
N THR A 193 -22.49 -10.47 55.51
CA THR A 193 -22.91 -9.11 55.16
C THR A 193 -21.69 -8.16 55.15
N PRO A 194 -21.27 -7.64 53.98
CA PRO A 194 -21.77 -7.93 52.63
C PRO A 194 -21.39 -9.34 52.13
N PRO A 195 -22.16 -9.92 51.18
CA PRO A 195 -21.90 -11.25 50.65
C PRO A 195 -20.56 -11.31 49.91
N LEU A 196 -19.86 -12.45 50.01
CA LEU A 196 -18.52 -12.65 49.43
C LEU A 196 -18.56 -13.71 48.31
N PRO A 197 -19.12 -13.38 47.12
CA PRO A 197 -19.38 -14.35 46.04
C PRO A 197 -18.12 -15.03 45.53
N ARG A 198 -16.98 -14.33 45.51
CA ARG A 198 -15.68 -14.91 45.11
C ARG A 198 -15.20 -16.00 46.08
N LYS A 199 -15.37 -15.78 47.38
CA LYS A 199 -15.02 -16.80 48.40
C LYS A 199 -16.02 -17.96 48.33
N TYR A 200 -17.30 -17.67 48.12
CA TYR A 200 -18.33 -18.69 47.92
C TYR A 200 -17.96 -19.65 46.77
N THR A 201 -17.76 -19.14 45.57
CA THR A 201 -17.50 -19.98 44.39
C THR A 201 -16.15 -20.69 44.45
N PHE A 202 -15.11 -20.05 45.00
CA PHE A 202 -13.80 -20.69 45.18
C PHE A 202 -13.90 -21.94 46.07
N HIS A 203 -14.57 -21.85 47.22
CA HIS A 203 -14.72 -23.00 48.11
C HIS A 203 -15.67 -24.05 47.54
N LEU A 204 -16.65 -23.64 46.71
CA LEU A 204 -17.53 -24.57 45.99
C LEU A 204 -16.78 -25.41 44.95
N ILE A 205 -15.83 -24.81 44.21
CA ILE A 205 -14.93 -25.52 43.29
C ILE A 205 -14.04 -26.52 44.05
N LEU A 206 -13.46 -26.11 45.19
CA LEU A 206 -12.65 -27.00 46.02
C LEU A 206 -13.47 -28.18 46.58
N ALA A 207 -14.70 -27.92 47.03
CA ALA A 207 -15.63 -28.96 47.45
C ALA A 207 -15.96 -29.92 46.29
N GLY A 208 -16.22 -29.39 45.08
CA GLY A 208 -16.46 -30.18 43.88
C GLY A 208 -15.29 -31.11 43.53
N ASN A 209 -14.05 -30.65 43.70
CA ASN A 209 -12.85 -31.47 43.49
C ASN A 209 -12.76 -32.61 44.50
N ARG A 210 -13.00 -32.32 45.79
CA ARG A 210 -13.01 -33.34 46.85
C ARG A 210 -14.16 -34.35 46.69
N PHE A 211 -15.36 -33.90 46.29
CA PHE A 211 -16.47 -34.80 45.93
C PHE A 211 -16.13 -35.70 44.75
N SER A 212 -15.43 -35.17 43.74
CA SER A 212 -14.94 -35.97 42.61
C SER A 212 -13.95 -37.05 43.06
N LYS A 213 -13.04 -36.74 44.00
CA LYS A 213 -12.09 -37.72 44.55
C LYS A 213 -12.80 -38.84 45.32
N CYS A 214 -13.90 -38.53 46.01
CA CYS A 214 -14.73 -39.52 46.71
C CYS A 214 -15.60 -40.37 45.77
N GLY A 215 -15.61 -40.11 44.45
CA GLY A 215 -16.52 -40.76 43.52
C GLY A 215 -17.97 -40.25 43.55
N LEU A 216 -18.27 -39.20 44.32
CA LEU A 216 -19.61 -38.60 44.43
C LEU A 216 -19.87 -37.61 43.28
N ARG A 217 -20.00 -38.15 42.06
CA ARG A 217 -20.08 -37.38 40.81
C ARG A 217 -21.26 -36.40 40.73
N ASN A 218 -22.43 -36.78 41.26
CA ASN A 218 -23.62 -35.91 41.28
C ASN A 218 -23.40 -34.64 42.11
N HIS A 219 -22.76 -34.77 43.28
CA HIS A 219 -22.42 -33.62 44.13
C HIS A 219 -21.34 -32.75 43.51
N ALA A 220 -20.33 -33.38 42.89
CA ALA A 220 -19.30 -32.65 42.15
C ALA A 220 -19.91 -31.85 41.00
N GLN A 221 -20.78 -32.46 40.18
CA GLN A 221 -21.47 -31.81 39.08
C GLN A 221 -22.27 -30.59 39.57
N ARG A 222 -23.10 -30.76 40.61
CA ARG A 222 -23.89 -29.67 41.20
C ARG A 222 -23.00 -28.50 41.62
N ASN A 223 -21.91 -28.78 42.31
CA ASN A 223 -21.03 -27.74 42.82
C ASN A 223 -20.35 -26.97 41.69
N TYR A 224 -19.88 -27.68 40.65
CA TYR A 224 -19.29 -27.02 39.48
C TYR A 224 -20.33 -26.26 38.64
N SER A 225 -21.57 -26.75 38.49
CA SER A 225 -22.63 -26.06 37.74
C SER A 225 -23.05 -24.77 38.44
N THR A 226 -23.24 -24.82 39.76
CA THR A 226 -23.54 -23.63 40.56
C THR A 226 -22.36 -22.64 40.57
N ALA A 227 -21.12 -23.12 40.52
CA ALA A 227 -19.96 -22.24 40.35
C ALA A 227 -19.93 -21.57 38.97
N LEU A 228 -20.31 -22.29 37.90
CA LEU A 228 -20.37 -21.76 36.54
C LEU A 228 -21.39 -20.62 36.40
N GLU A 229 -22.59 -20.79 36.96
CA GLU A 229 -23.64 -19.76 36.97
C GLU A 229 -23.17 -18.47 37.66
N ALA A 230 -22.44 -18.60 38.76
CA ALA A 230 -21.93 -17.45 39.51
C ALA A 230 -20.72 -16.76 38.84
N TYR A 231 -19.99 -17.46 37.94
CA TYR A 231 -18.86 -16.90 37.18
C TYR A 231 -19.23 -16.45 35.75
N GLY A 232 -20.44 -16.75 35.30
CA GLY A 232 -20.91 -16.40 33.95
C GLY A 232 -20.76 -14.90 33.66
N GLY A 233 -20.09 -14.56 32.55
CA GLY A 233 -19.94 -13.19 32.07
C GLY A 233 -18.74 -12.39 32.62
N LEU A 234 -17.94 -12.94 33.55
CA LEU A 234 -16.80 -12.22 34.16
C LEU A 234 -15.47 -12.34 33.39
N ASN A 235 -15.42 -13.12 32.29
CA ASN A 235 -14.24 -13.35 31.44
C ASN A 235 -12.98 -13.88 32.16
N TRP A 236 -13.14 -14.63 33.26
CA TRP A 236 -12.04 -15.24 34.01
C TRP A 236 -11.61 -16.56 33.37
N THR A 237 -10.89 -16.47 32.25
CA THR A 237 -10.61 -17.60 31.34
C THR A 237 -10.06 -18.85 32.03
N LEU A 238 -9.13 -18.72 32.99
CA LEU A 238 -8.51 -19.90 33.64
C LEU A 238 -9.49 -20.68 34.54
N ILE A 239 -10.33 -19.96 35.28
CA ILE A 239 -11.34 -20.58 36.16
C ILE A 239 -12.44 -21.17 35.28
N ASP A 240 -12.84 -20.44 34.24
CA ASP A 240 -13.83 -20.90 33.29
C ASP A 240 -13.38 -22.21 32.61
N ASP A 241 -12.12 -22.28 32.16
CA ASP A 241 -11.56 -23.49 31.57
C ASP A 241 -11.51 -24.65 32.56
N HIS A 242 -11.14 -24.38 33.83
CA HIS A 242 -11.13 -25.41 34.86
C HIS A 242 -12.54 -25.97 35.13
N ILE A 243 -13.55 -25.11 35.25
CA ILE A 243 -14.94 -25.52 35.49
C ILE A 243 -15.48 -26.30 34.29
N HIS A 244 -15.27 -25.82 33.06
CA HIS A 244 -15.69 -26.50 31.84
C HIS A 244 -15.06 -27.89 31.71
N PHE A 245 -13.75 -28.00 31.97
CA PHE A 245 -13.04 -29.28 31.98
C PHE A 245 -13.56 -30.23 33.06
N ALA A 246 -13.74 -29.73 34.29
CA ALA A 246 -14.23 -30.55 35.40
C ALA A 246 -15.67 -31.04 35.16
N LEU A 247 -16.58 -30.17 34.70
CA LEU A 247 -17.95 -30.54 34.34
C LEU A 247 -18.00 -31.55 33.21
N GLY A 248 -17.26 -31.31 32.12
CA GLY A 248 -17.17 -32.23 30.99
C GLY A 248 -16.73 -33.63 31.45
N LYS A 249 -15.70 -33.69 32.30
CA LYS A 249 -15.21 -34.95 32.86
C LYS A 249 -16.23 -35.66 33.75
N GLN A 250 -16.92 -34.94 34.64
CA GLN A 250 -17.95 -35.55 35.49
C GLN A 250 -19.12 -36.09 34.66
N LEU A 251 -19.61 -35.31 33.69
CA LEU A 251 -20.72 -35.68 32.81
C LEU A 251 -20.38 -36.89 31.94
N PHE A 252 -19.14 -36.95 31.43
CA PHE A 252 -18.64 -38.11 30.70
C PHE A 252 -18.67 -39.37 31.58
N HIS A 253 -18.17 -39.31 32.81
CA HIS A 253 -18.23 -40.42 33.76
C HIS A 253 -19.65 -40.77 34.25
N MET A 254 -20.64 -39.92 33.98
CA MET A 254 -22.06 -40.20 34.22
C MET A 254 -22.78 -40.75 32.98
N GLY A 255 -22.05 -40.99 31.88
CA GLY A 255 -22.61 -41.52 30.63
C GLY A 255 -23.30 -40.47 29.74
N LYS A 256 -23.26 -39.18 30.10
CA LYS A 256 -23.90 -38.09 29.34
C LYS A 256 -22.94 -37.49 28.33
N VAL A 257 -22.56 -38.28 27.32
CA VAL A 257 -21.50 -37.93 26.36
C VAL A 257 -21.87 -36.71 25.50
N ASP A 258 -23.10 -36.61 25.01
CA ASP A 258 -23.56 -35.48 24.17
C ASP A 258 -23.50 -34.12 24.87
N VAL A 259 -23.70 -34.10 26.19
CA VAL A 259 -23.62 -32.87 26.98
C VAL A 259 -22.16 -32.57 27.34
N ALA A 260 -21.37 -33.60 27.65
CA ALA A 260 -19.96 -33.46 27.99
C ALA A 260 -19.16 -32.78 26.85
N ILE A 261 -19.38 -33.20 25.61
CA ILE A 261 -18.64 -32.69 24.46
C ILE A 261 -18.85 -31.19 24.23
N GLN A 262 -20.03 -30.66 24.53
CA GLN A 262 -20.32 -29.22 24.41
C GLN A 262 -19.47 -28.38 25.38
N TYR A 263 -19.16 -28.90 26.58
CA TYR A 263 -18.26 -28.23 27.51
C TYR A 263 -16.80 -28.27 27.04
N PHE A 264 -16.37 -29.37 26.42
CA PHE A 264 -15.03 -29.48 25.85
C PHE A 264 -14.84 -28.59 24.61
N ILE A 265 -15.85 -28.44 23.75
CA ILE A 265 -15.79 -27.52 22.60
C ILE A 265 -15.55 -26.08 23.05
N LYS A 266 -16.14 -25.67 24.18
CA LYS A 266 -15.90 -24.34 24.76
C LYS A 266 -14.45 -24.12 25.18
N LEU A 267 -13.67 -25.18 25.43
CA LEU A 267 -12.23 -25.08 25.75
C LEU A 267 -11.34 -24.86 24.52
N LEU A 268 -11.86 -25.11 23.30
CA LEU A 268 -11.13 -25.03 22.03
C LEU A 268 -11.06 -23.59 21.49
N ARG A 269 -10.56 -22.67 22.33
CA ARG A 269 -10.47 -21.23 22.05
C ARG A 269 -9.16 -20.66 22.58
N LYS A 270 -8.87 -19.40 22.25
CA LYS A 270 -7.73 -18.68 22.82
C LYS A 270 -7.88 -18.59 24.34
N SER A 271 -6.91 -19.17 25.06
CA SER A 271 -6.88 -19.19 26.52
C SER A 271 -5.48 -18.84 27.06
N ARG A 272 -5.43 -18.37 28.32
CA ARG A 272 -4.22 -18.15 29.11
C ARG A 272 -3.63 -19.45 29.72
N GLN A 273 -4.26 -20.60 29.48
CA GLN A 273 -3.78 -21.89 29.94
C GLN A 273 -2.43 -22.25 29.32
N SER A 274 -1.61 -23.03 30.03
CA SER A 274 -0.34 -23.55 29.50
C SER A 274 -0.55 -24.47 28.30
N ALA A 275 0.45 -24.57 27.42
CA ALA A 275 0.43 -25.50 26.28
C ALA A 275 0.20 -26.96 26.72
N ALA A 276 0.79 -27.39 27.85
CA ALA A 276 0.57 -28.72 28.41
C ALA A 276 -0.90 -28.92 28.83
N GLY A 277 -1.52 -27.91 29.46
CA GLY A 277 -2.94 -27.96 29.83
C GLY A 277 -3.87 -28.00 28.62
N GLN A 278 -3.61 -27.18 27.60
CA GLN A 278 -4.41 -27.21 26.36
C GLN A 278 -4.25 -28.52 25.59
N ARG A 279 -3.05 -29.12 25.60
CA ARG A 279 -2.83 -30.46 25.04
C ARG A 279 -3.70 -31.51 25.72
N ALA A 280 -3.77 -31.49 27.05
CA ALA A 280 -4.62 -32.40 27.81
C ALA A 280 -6.11 -32.19 27.51
N TYR A 281 -6.56 -30.94 27.36
CA TYR A 281 -7.95 -30.65 26.97
C TYR A 281 -8.26 -31.17 25.56
N LEU A 282 -7.35 -30.98 24.61
CA LEU A 282 -7.51 -31.46 23.24
C LEU A 282 -7.53 -33.00 23.18
N SER A 283 -6.64 -33.68 23.90
CA SER A 283 -6.61 -35.15 23.91
C SER A 283 -7.87 -35.76 24.50
N GLU A 284 -8.37 -35.19 25.60
CA GLU A 284 -9.63 -35.64 26.22
C GLU A 284 -10.83 -35.37 25.31
N PHE A 285 -10.87 -34.21 24.66
CA PHE A 285 -11.91 -33.90 23.67
C PHE A 285 -11.92 -34.91 22.51
N LEU A 286 -10.74 -35.23 21.95
CA LEU A 286 -10.63 -36.19 20.84
C LEU A 286 -11.09 -37.60 21.25
N TYR A 287 -10.74 -38.04 22.46
CA TYR A 287 -11.19 -39.31 23.02
C TYR A 287 -12.72 -39.37 23.19
N ILE A 288 -13.31 -38.31 23.77
CA ILE A 288 -14.76 -38.22 23.97
C ILE A 288 -15.50 -38.14 22.63
N TYR A 289 -14.94 -37.43 21.65
CA TYR A 289 -15.50 -37.36 20.30
C TYR A 289 -15.53 -38.74 19.62
N GLN A 290 -14.43 -39.50 19.69
CA GLN A 290 -14.39 -40.87 19.17
C GLN A 290 -15.43 -41.77 19.82
N GLN A 291 -15.57 -41.69 21.15
CA GLN A 291 -16.57 -42.48 21.87
C GLN A 291 -18.00 -42.13 21.42
N LEU A 292 -18.31 -40.84 21.21
CA LEU A 292 -19.61 -40.38 20.72
C LEU A 292 -19.91 -40.91 19.31
N VAL A 293 -18.92 -40.89 18.41
CA VAL A 293 -19.04 -41.46 17.06
C VAL A 293 -19.30 -42.97 17.14
N SER A 294 -18.57 -43.69 17.99
CA SER A 294 -18.76 -45.13 18.20
C SER A 294 -20.15 -45.47 18.74
N THR A 295 -20.66 -44.72 19.73
CA THR A 295 -22.00 -44.95 20.28
C THR A 295 -23.10 -44.70 19.24
N ARG A 296 -23.02 -43.61 18.47
CA ARG A 296 -24.02 -43.30 17.44
C ARG A 296 -24.01 -44.28 16.25
N ASN A 297 -22.85 -44.80 15.90
CA ASN A 297 -22.74 -45.84 14.86
C ASN A 297 -23.42 -47.16 15.27
N VAL A 298 -23.51 -47.44 16.57
CA VAL A 298 -24.19 -48.64 17.11
C VAL A 298 -25.71 -48.45 17.19
N GLU A 299 -26.18 -47.24 17.50
CA GLU A 299 -27.62 -46.93 17.61
C GLU A 299 -28.36 -46.86 16.26
N ASN A 300 -27.67 -46.49 15.16
CA ASN A 300 -28.26 -46.33 13.83
C ASN A 300 -28.22 -47.60 12.94
N GLY A 301 -28.12 -48.78 13.55
CA GLY A 301 -28.06 -50.04 12.81
C GLY A 301 -29.22 -50.22 11.81
N SER A 302 -28.87 -50.31 10.53
CA SER A 302 -29.62 -50.88 9.38
C SER A 302 -30.48 -50.02 8.43
N SER A 303 -30.49 -48.67 8.48
CA SER A 303 -31.13 -47.91 7.38
C SER A 303 -30.64 -46.47 7.08
N GLY A 304 -29.72 -45.90 7.86
CA GLY A 304 -29.26 -44.52 7.64
C GLY A 304 -28.05 -44.42 6.71
N LYS A 305 -28.14 -43.63 5.64
CA LYS A 305 -26.97 -43.21 4.85
C LYS A 305 -25.97 -42.48 5.78
N LEU A 306 -24.67 -42.66 5.56
CA LEU A 306 -23.58 -42.02 6.34
C LEU A 306 -23.68 -40.48 6.43
N GLU A 307 -24.48 -39.85 5.58
CA GLU A 307 -24.68 -38.40 5.50
C GLU A 307 -25.53 -37.85 6.67
N ASP A 308 -26.55 -38.56 7.14
CA ASP A 308 -27.44 -38.09 8.22
C ASP A 308 -26.77 -38.05 9.61
N ILE A 309 -25.61 -38.72 9.74
CA ILE A 309 -24.81 -38.76 10.98
C ILE A 309 -23.95 -37.50 11.11
N GLN A 310 -23.50 -36.91 9.99
CA GLN A 310 -22.60 -35.73 9.98
C GLN A 310 -23.32 -34.42 10.33
N ASP A 311 -24.58 -34.25 9.94
CA ASP A 311 -25.34 -33.02 10.22
C ASP A 311 -25.75 -32.87 11.69
N ASN A 312 -25.71 -33.95 12.48
CA ASN A 312 -26.04 -33.94 13.92
C ASN A 312 -24.80 -33.96 14.84
N LEU A 313 -23.59 -33.95 14.30
CA LEU A 313 -22.34 -33.88 15.09
C LEU A 313 -22.00 -32.42 15.43
N PRO A 314 -21.49 -32.13 16.63
CA PRO A 314 -21.24 -30.76 17.04
C PRO A 314 -20.07 -30.15 16.28
N THR A 315 -20.28 -28.96 15.70
CA THR A 315 -19.30 -28.26 14.88
C THR A 315 -18.13 -27.75 15.73
N VAL A 316 -16.91 -28.01 15.27
CA VAL A 316 -15.69 -27.61 15.98
C VAL A 316 -15.22 -26.23 15.45
N PRO A 317 -14.91 -25.25 16.33
CA PRO A 317 -14.52 -23.90 15.92
C PRO A 317 -13.07 -23.78 15.40
N LEU A 318 -12.38 -24.88 15.11
CA LEU A 318 -10.95 -24.94 14.77
C LEU A 318 -10.71 -25.60 13.39
N PRO A 319 -9.74 -25.10 12.60
CA PRO A 319 -9.04 -23.83 12.74
C PRO A 319 -9.95 -22.63 12.43
N VAL A 320 -9.56 -21.45 12.91
CA VAL A 320 -10.30 -20.21 12.64
C VAL A 320 -9.91 -19.68 11.26
N ILE A 321 -10.79 -19.82 10.29
CA ILE A 321 -10.70 -19.20 8.96
C ILE A 321 -11.10 -17.74 9.06
N LEU A 322 -10.30 -16.84 8.49
CA LEU A 322 -10.63 -15.43 8.38
C LEU A 322 -11.32 -15.18 7.03
N ASP A 323 -12.64 -14.99 7.05
CA ASP A 323 -13.44 -14.85 5.82
C ASP A 323 -13.06 -13.60 4.99
N ALA A 324 -12.57 -12.54 5.62
CA ALA A 324 -12.06 -11.34 4.93
C ALA A 324 -10.83 -11.62 4.04
N GLY A 325 -10.14 -12.74 4.26
CA GLY A 325 -8.93 -13.14 3.54
C GLY A 325 -9.16 -14.07 2.36
N VAL A 326 -10.40 -14.49 2.07
CA VAL A 326 -10.68 -15.44 0.97
C VAL A 326 -10.58 -14.70 -0.37
N LYS A 327 -9.61 -15.09 -1.19
CA LYS A 327 -9.35 -14.51 -2.52
C LYS A 327 -9.23 -15.60 -3.57
N LEU A 328 -9.97 -15.44 -4.66
CA LEU A 328 -9.76 -16.16 -5.91
C LEU A 328 -8.64 -15.47 -6.68
N ALA A 329 -7.64 -16.23 -7.11
CA ALA A 329 -6.55 -15.74 -7.94
C ALA A 329 -6.29 -16.76 -9.06
N LEU A 330 -6.22 -16.29 -10.30
CA LEU A 330 -5.65 -17.10 -11.37
C LEU A 330 -4.17 -17.39 -11.06
N GLN A 331 -3.64 -18.51 -11.55
CA GLN A 331 -2.21 -18.77 -11.52
C GLN A 331 -1.52 -17.72 -12.40
N ARG A 332 -1.21 -16.56 -11.81
CA ARG A 332 -0.41 -15.52 -12.47
C ARG A 332 0.98 -16.12 -12.71
N ASN A 333 1.44 -16.09 -13.95
CA ASN A 333 2.88 -16.09 -14.18
C ASN A 333 3.41 -14.86 -13.46
N GLU A 334 4.27 -15.14 -12.48
CA GLU A 334 4.75 -14.16 -11.53
C GLU A 334 5.47 -13.02 -12.25
N ILE A 335 5.46 -11.86 -11.60
CA ILE A 335 6.38 -10.75 -11.87
C ILE A 335 7.77 -11.34 -12.08
N TYR A 336 8.33 -11.23 -13.28
CA TYR A 336 9.73 -11.53 -13.53
C TYR A 336 10.57 -10.56 -12.70
N LYS A 337 10.94 -10.97 -11.48
CA LYS A 337 12.04 -10.36 -10.75
C LYS A 337 13.29 -10.98 -11.36
N GLY A 338 14.13 -10.12 -11.95
CA GLY A 338 15.38 -10.52 -12.61
C GLY A 338 16.08 -11.66 -11.88
N GLY A 339 16.45 -12.70 -12.63
CA GLY A 339 17.00 -13.91 -12.07
C GLY A 339 18.39 -13.69 -11.47
N THR A 340 18.58 -14.19 -10.26
CA THR A 340 19.84 -14.82 -9.87
C THR A 340 19.55 -16.30 -9.69
N ALA A 341 20.08 -17.12 -10.59
CA ALA A 341 20.25 -18.53 -10.33
C ALA A 341 21.24 -18.65 -9.16
N ASP A 342 20.79 -19.21 -8.03
CA ASP A 342 21.71 -19.88 -7.11
C ASP A 342 21.01 -21.00 -6.35
N THR A 343 21.36 -22.20 -6.79
CA THR A 343 21.25 -23.46 -6.09
C THR A 343 22.01 -23.36 -4.77
N ARG A 344 21.34 -23.46 -3.61
CA ARG A 344 21.95 -24.06 -2.40
C ARG A 344 20.94 -24.45 -1.34
N SER A 345 21.01 -25.73 -1.01
CA SER A 345 20.43 -26.45 0.11
C SER A 345 20.81 -25.89 1.48
N ASN A 346 19.91 -26.09 2.45
CA ASN A 346 20.06 -25.98 3.91
C ASN A 346 21.49 -26.17 4.47
N THR A 347 21.87 -25.35 5.47
CA THR A 347 22.18 -25.77 6.86
C THR A 347 22.78 -24.64 7.72
N GLY A 348 22.19 -24.39 8.89
CA GLY A 348 22.92 -24.15 10.15
C GLY A 348 23.52 -22.76 10.46
N PRO A 349 23.83 -22.46 11.75
CA PRO A 349 23.43 -21.21 12.40
C PRO A 349 24.57 -20.32 12.96
N GLY A 350 24.25 -19.03 13.16
CA GLY A 350 24.84 -18.14 14.16
C GLY A 350 26.14 -17.42 13.79
N VAL A 351 26.15 -16.08 13.91
CA VAL A 351 27.05 -15.26 14.76
C VAL A 351 26.70 -13.77 14.56
N SER A 352 26.73 -13.06 15.69
CA SER A 352 26.45 -11.65 15.95
C SER A 352 27.50 -10.63 15.46
N SER A 353 27.07 -9.36 15.45
CA SER A 353 27.83 -8.07 15.51
C SER A 353 27.90 -7.31 14.18
N GLY A 354 27.67 -6.00 14.07
CA GLY A 354 27.45 -4.93 15.05
C GLY A 354 27.01 -3.64 14.32
N ALA A 355 26.51 -2.69 15.10
CA ALA A 355 25.88 -1.44 14.66
C ALA A 355 26.88 -0.33 14.27
N ILE A 356 26.62 0.40 13.18
CA ILE A 356 26.86 1.86 12.91
C ILE A 356 25.91 2.19 11.74
N GLY A 357 24.88 3.04 11.82
CA GLY A 357 24.86 4.49 12.02
C GLY A 357 23.82 5.05 11.05
N GLY A 358 22.79 5.74 11.55
CA GLY A 358 21.59 6.06 10.79
C GLY A 358 21.68 7.26 9.86
N SER A 359 20.96 7.18 8.74
CA SER A 359 20.32 8.32 8.09
C SER A 359 18.88 7.92 7.74
N ASN A 360 17.91 8.64 8.31
CA ASN A 360 16.49 8.46 8.07
C ASN A 360 16.14 8.67 6.59
N THR A 361 15.65 7.63 5.92
CA THR A 361 14.76 7.75 4.76
C THR A 361 13.46 7.01 5.08
N GLN A 362 12.49 7.76 5.61
CA GLN A 362 11.09 7.36 5.57
C GLN A 362 10.61 7.50 4.12
N ASP A 363 10.70 6.45 3.31
CA ASP A 363 10.04 6.37 1.99
C ASP A 363 9.84 4.91 1.57
N GLY A 364 9.25 4.11 2.47
CA GLY A 364 9.01 2.68 2.24
C GLY A 364 7.56 2.26 2.12
N HIS A 365 6.58 3.15 2.33
CA HIS A 365 5.20 2.73 2.59
C HIS A 365 4.11 3.25 1.64
N ASP A 366 4.43 4.12 0.67
CA ASP A 366 3.42 4.72 -0.24
C ASP A 366 3.41 4.18 -1.68
N THR A 367 4.41 3.42 -2.13
CA THR A 367 4.51 2.97 -3.54
C THR A 367 3.48 1.92 -3.97
N PHE A 368 2.77 1.27 -3.03
CA PHE A 368 1.79 0.22 -3.37
C PHE A 368 0.38 0.73 -3.66
N LYS A 369 0.00 1.93 -3.20
CA LYS A 369 -1.34 2.50 -3.49
C LYS A 369 -1.45 3.02 -4.93
N ASP A 370 -0.36 3.57 -5.46
CA ASP A 370 -0.32 4.13 -6.83
C ASP A 370 -0.20 3.07 -7.92
N ASP A 371 0.24 1.85 -7.61
CA ASP A 371 0.47 0.80 -8.62
C ASP A 371 -0.82 0.41 -9.35
N GLY A 372 -1.94 0.33 -8.62
CA GLY A 372 -3.25 0.03 -9.20
C GLY A 372 -3.72 1.07 -10.20
N LEU A 373 -3.55 2.36 -9.90
CA LEU A 373 -3.95 3.47 -10.76
C LEU A 373 -3.15 3.50 -12.06
N ILE A 374 -1.85 3.19 -12.01
CA ILE A 374 -1.00 3.14 -13.21
C ILE A 374 -1.47 2.01 -14.13
N TRP A 375 -1.80 0.83 -13.59
CA TRP A 375 -2.34 -0.27 -14.40
C TRP A 375 -3.66 0.07 -15.06
N THR A 376 -4.60 0.70 -14.33
CA THR A 376 -5.87 1.15 -14.89
C THR A 376 -5.66 2.17 -16.01
N SER A 377 -4.75 3.13 -15.83
CA SER A 377 -4.42 4.10 -16.89
C SER A 377 -3.81 3.45 -18.14
N LEU A 378 -2.95 2.44 -17.97
CA LEU A 378 -2.40 1.68 -19.10
C LEU A 378 -3.48 0.87 -19.83
N GLU A 379 -4.41 0.26 -19.10
CA GLU A 379 -5.53 -0.47 -19.66
C GLU A 379 -6.47 0.45 -20.46
N GLU A 380 -6.82 1.63 -19.92
CA GLU A 380 -7.64 2.63 -20.61
C GLU A 380 -7.01 3.10 -21.91
N LYS A 381 -5.72 3.46 -21.89
CA LYS A 381 -4.97 3.88 -23.09
C LYS A 381 -4.88 2.78 -24.13
N LEU A 382 -4.73 1.53 -23.70
CA LEU A 382 -4.68 0.39 -24.60
C LEU A 382 -6.03 0.16 -25.28
N VAL A 383 -7.13 0.31 -24.54
CA VAL A 383 -8.49 0.23 -25.10
C VAL A 383 -8.73 1.36 -26.10
N GLU A 384 -8.33 2.60 -25.79
CA GLU A 384 -8.38 3.74 -26.72
C GLU A 384 -7.61 3.40 -28.03
N PHE A 385 -6.39 2.87 -27.90
CA PHE A 385 -5.56 2.46 -29.05
C PHE A 385 -6.25 1.41 -29.94
N VAL A 386 -6.89 0.41 -29.32
CA VAL A 386 -7.57 -0.69 -30.04
C VAL A 386 -8.90 -0.25 -30.65
N THR A 387 -9.62 0.67 -29.99
CA THR A 387 -10.96 1.12 -30.42
C THR A 387 -10.93 2.26 -31.43
N GLU A 388 -10.03 3.24 -31.30
CA GLU A 388 -10.07 4.48 -32.10
C GLU A 388 -9.53 4.31 -33.53
N GLY A 389 -8.56 3.42 -33.76
CA GLY A 389 -7.96 3.15 -35.06
C GLY A 389 -7.66 4.42 -35.89
N THR A 390 -6.46 4.97 -35.77
CA THR A 390 -5.94 6.25 -36.33
C THR A 390 -6.54 6.75 -37.68
N PRO A 391 -6.85 8.06 -37.83
CA PRO A 391 -7.13 8.70 -39.13
C PRO A 391 -5.86 8.98 -39.99
N SER A 392 -5.99 9.04 -41.33
CA SER A 392 -4.93 9.26 -42.36
C SER A 392 -4.18 10.60 -42.21
N SER A 393 -2.91 10.83 -42.60
CA SER A 393 -2.19 10.51 -43.87
C SER A 393 -0.76 9.96 -43.70
N SER A 394 -0.28 9.21 -44.71
CA SER A 394 1.05 8.62 -45.04
C SER A 394 1.94 8.03 -43.91
N ALA A 395 2.03 6.68 -43.83
CA ALA A 395 3.17 5.81 -44.20
C ALA A 395 4.22 5.76 -43.08
N THR A 396 4.26 4.77 -42.17
CA THR A 396 4.04 3.32 -42.19
C THR A 396 3.14 2.89 -41.00
N PHE A 397 2.58 1.66 -41.02
CA PHE A 397 1.74 1.08 -39.95
C PHE A 397 0.37 1.72 -39.66
N ARG A 398 -0.69 1.35 -40.41
CA ARG A 398 -2.12 1.66 -40.14
C ARG A 398 -2.97 0.51 -40.78
N ARG A 399 -4.13 -0.01 -40.30
CA ARG A 399 -5.32 0.61 -39.67
C ARG A 399 -6.43 -0.47 -39.36
N ARG A 400 -7.32 -0.18 -38.37
CA ARG A 400 -8.71 -0.66 -38.01
C ARG A 400 -9.18 -2.14 -38.14
N PRO A 401 -9.85 -2.72 -37.11
CA PRO A 401 -10.71 -3.92 -37.23
C PRO A 401 -12.15 -3.60 -37.71
N PRO A 402 -12.91 -4.58 -38.22
CA PRO A 402 -14.27 -4.39 -38.72
C PRO A 402 -15.28 -4.05 -37.61
N LEU A 403 -16.20 -3.14 -37.92
CA LEU A 403 -17.30 -2.67 -37.07
C LEU A 403 -18.22 -3.84 -36.67
N GLY A 404 -18.52 -3.99 -35.37
CA GLY A 404 -19.74 -4.70 -34.94
C GLY A 404 -19.72 -5.56 -33.68
N GLN A 405 -18.69 -5.58 -32.84
CA GLN A 405 -18.74 -6.26 -31.54
C GLN A 405 -18.16 -5.38 -30.41
N PRO A 406 -18.84 -5.27 -29.25
CA PRO A 406 -18.27 -4.58 -28.10
C PRO A 406 -17.00 -5.33 -27.66
N VAL A 407 -15.89 -4.59 -27.52
CA VAL A 407 -14.64 -5.12 -26.96
C VAL A 407 -14.88 -5.42 -25.48
N THR A 408 -15.20 -6.68 -25.16
CA THR A 408 -15.25 -7.13 -23.77
C THR A 408 -13.82 -7.33 -23.29
N VAL A 409 -13.24 -6.26 -22.75
CA VAL A 409 -11.98 -6.33 -22.00
C VAL A 409 -12.28 -7.12 -20.73
N LEU A 410 -11.66 -8.28 -20.55
CA LEU A 410 -11.74 -9.02 -19.30
C LEU A 410 -10.88 -8.26 -18.27
N PRO A 411 -11.46 -7.56 -17.28
CA PRO A 411 -10.67 -6.81 -16.31
C PRO A 411 -9.98 -7.81 -15.38
N ALA A 412 -8.65 -7.74 -15.28
CA ALA A 412 -7.88 -8.67 -14.45
C ALA A 412 -7.96 -8.35 -12.93
N ASN A 413 -8.66 -7.28 -12.52
CA ASN A 413 -8.86 -6.92 -11.12
C ASN A 413 -9.89 -5.79 -10.98
N SER A 414 -11.14 -6.14 -10.69
CA SER A 414 -11.95 -5.32 -9.78
C SER A 414 -12.34 -6.24 -8.62
N ASP A 415 -12.31 -5.74 -7.39
CA ASP A 415 -12.76 -6.46 -6.18
C ASP A 415 -14.26 -6.85 -6.23
N GLN A 416 -14.91 -6.69 -7.39
CA GLN A 416 -16.33 -6.86 -7.67
C GLN A 416 -16.65 -7.67 -8.94
N ALA A 417 -15.67 -8.09 -9.76
CA ALA A 417 -15.95 -8.87 -10.97
C ALA A 417 -15.78 -10.38 -10.75
N GLN A 418 -16.72 -11.16 -11.28
CA GLN A 418 -16.67 -12.61 -11.42
C GLN A 418 -15.27 -13.05 -11.89
N THR A 419 -14.66 -14.05 -11.24
CA THR A 419 -13.33 -14.53 -11.67
C THR A 419 -13.48 -15.32 -12.97
N ILE A 420 -12.76 -14.96 -14.02
CA ILE A 420 -12.89 -15.60 -15.34
C ILE A 420 -11.61 -16.40 -15.63
N THR A 421 -11.73 -17.67 -16.01
CA THR A 421 -10.60 -18.58 -16.30
C THR A 421 -10.87 -19.33 -17.60
N ALA A 422 -9.86 -19.83 -18.32
CA ALA A 422 -10.11 -20.76 -19.43
C ALA A 422 -10.14 -22.22 -18.96
N VAL A 423 -10.68 -23.11 -19.80
CA VAL A 423 -10.51 -24.56 -19.67
C VAL A 423 -9.01 -24.89 -19.57
N ASP A 424 -8.68 -25.83 -18.69
CA ASP A 424 -7.34 -26.30 -18.30
C ASP A 424 -6.45 -25.28 -17.57
N GLU A 425 -6.95 -24.08 -17.27
CA GLU A 425 -6.22 -23.07 -16.52
C GLU A 425 -6.53 -23.16 -15.01
N PRO A 426 -5.53 -23.42 -14.14
CA PRO A 426 -5.78 -23.59 -12.72
C PRO A 426 -6.12 -22.29 -11.99
N VAL A 427 -7.21 -22.31 -11.22
CA VAL A 427 -7.62 -21.23 -10.32
C VAL A 427 -7.17 -21.54 -8.91
N THR A 428 -6.40 -20.64 -8.29
CA THR A 428 -5.96 -20.77 -6.91
C THR A 428 -6.93 -20.05 -5.98
N VAL A 429 -7.54 -20.80 -5.06
CA VAL A 429 -8.30 -20.25 -3.94
C VAL A 429 -7.36 -20.10 -2.76
N SER A 430 -7.25 -18.88 -2.24
CA SER A 430 -6.42 -18.60 -1.07
C SER A 430 -7.25 -18.10 0.11
N PHE A 431 -6.98 -18.64 1.29
CA PHE A 431 -7.62 -18.23 2.54
C PHE A 431 -6.64 -18.33 3.72
N GLN A 432 -6.92 -17.63 4.80
CA GLN A 432 -6.03 -17.59 5.98
C GLN A 432 -6.64 -18.38 7.14
N TRP A 433 -5.86 -19.32 7.65
CA TRP A 433 -6.13 -20.08 8.86
C TRP A 433 -5.41 -19.49 10.05
N VAL A 434 -6.04 -19.60 11.21
CA VAL A 434 -5.49 -19.18 12.49
C VAL A 434 -5.67 -20.33 13.49
N ASN A 435 -4.57 -20.76 14.08
CA ASN A 435 -4.59 -21.61 15.26
C ASN A 435 -4.69 -20.73 16.52
N PRO A 436 -5.83 -20.70 17.24
CA PRO A 436 -5.95 -19.93 18.48
C PRO A 436 -5.31 -20.62 19.69
N LEU A 437 -4.90 -21.90 19.58
CA LEU A 437 -4.32 -22.68 20.65
C LEU A 437 -2.79 -22.49 20.70
N GLN A 438 -2.22 -22.81 21.87
CA GLN A 438 -0.77 -22.84 22.12
C GLN A 438 -0.14 -24.22 21.83
N VAL A 439 -0.88 -25.10 21.15
CA VAL A 439 -0.43 -26.43 20.74
C VAL A 439 -0.58 -26.57 19.22
N PRO A 440 0.31 -27.31 18.56
CA PRO A 440 0.19 -27.55 17.13
C PRO A 440 -1.07 -28.36 16.83
N ILE A 441 -1.77 -28.00 15.75
CA ILE A 441 -2.99 -28.67 15.28
C ILE A 441 -2.70 -29.28 13.90
N PRO A 442 -2.67 -30.61 13.77
CA PRO A 442 -2.63 -31.26 12.47
C PRO A 442 -3.99 -31.15 11.78
N VAL A 443 -3.97 -30.76 10.50
CA VAL A 443 -5.15 -30.67 9.64
C VAL A 443 -4.86 -31.45 8.36
N ASN A 444 -5.64 -32.51 8.14
CA ASN A 444 -5.42 -33.48 7.09
C ASN A 444 -6.49 -33.38 5.99
N ASN A 445 -6.18 -33.88 4.80
CA ASN A 445 -7.12 -34.07 3.70
C ASN A 445 -7.97 -32.82 3.40
N ILE A 446 -7.30 -31.71 3.11
CA ILE A 446 -7.90 -30.41 2.89
C ILE A 446 -8.27 -30.27 1.42
N TYR A 447 -9.54 -29.98 1.13
CA TYR A 447 -10.03 -29.74 -0.22
C TYR A 447 -11.20 -28.75 -0.22
N LEU A 448 -11.48 -28.15 -1.38
CA LEU A 448 -12.57 -27.20 -1.56
C LEU A 448 -13.89 -27.93 -1.83
N GLU A 449 -15.00 -27.38 -1.34
CA GLU A 449 -16.34 -27.77 -1.79
C GLU A 449 -16.78 -26.77 -2.87
N CYS A 450 -17.08 -27.28 -4.06
CA CYS A 450 -17.47 -26.49 -5.22
C CYS A 450 -18.76 -27.04 -5.84
N VAL A 451 -19.53 -26.18 -6.53
CA VAL A 451 -20.71 -26.57 -7.30
C VAL A 451 -20.60 -26.02 -8.72
N PHE A 452 -20.91 -26.85 -9.73
CA PHE A 452 -20.98 -26.42 -11.12
C PHE A 452 -22.42 -26.10 -11.54
N SER A 453 -22.61 -24.93 -12.14
CA SER A 453 -23.92 -24.45 -12.61
C SER A 453 -24.50 -25.41 -13.66
N GLY A 454 -25.74 -25.87 -13.44
CA GLY A 454 -26.41 -26.85 -14.29
C GLY A 454 -26.36 -28.30 -13.79
N CYS A 455 -25.68 -28.59 -12.67
CA CYS A 455 -25.61 -29.92 -12.07
C CYS A 455 -26.19 -29.92 -10.64
N SER A 456 -27.32 -30.61 -10.42
CA SER A 456 -28.05 -30.63 -9.15
C SER A 456 -27.36 -31.42 -8.02
N GLU A 457 -26.32 -32.21 -8.32
CA GLU A 457 -25.74 -33.20 -7.38
C GLU A 457 -24.20 -33.23 -7.37
N THR A 458 -23.50 -32.15 -7.73
CA THR A 458 -22.02 -32.14 -7.61
C THR A 458 -21.60 -31.94 -6.16
N LYS A 459 -21.61 -33.02 -5.36
CA LYS A 459 -20.90 -33.06 -4.07
C LYS A 459 -19.42 -33.36 -4.34
N THR A 460 -18.53 -32.52 -3.81
CA THR A 460 -17.10 -32.80 -3.88
C THR A 460 -16.75 -33.83 -2.81
N GLU A 461 -16.72 -35.12 -3.14
CA GLU A 461 -16.36 -36.17 -2.19
C GLU A 461 -14.96 -36.71 -2.44
N LEU A 462 -14.16 -36.75 -1.38
CA LEU A 462 -12.85 -37.40 -1.39
C LEU A 462 -13.02 -38.91 -1.16
N VAL A 463 -12.89 -39.70 -2.22
CA VAL A 463 -12.86 -41.16 -2.13
C VAL A 463 -11.42 -41.62 -1.90
N ILE A 464 -11.14 -42.23 -0.75
CA ILE A 464 -9.84 -42.80 -0.44
C ILE A 464 -9.81 -44.24 -0.97
N PRO A 465 -8.92 -44.59 -1.92
CA PRO A 465 -8.79 -45.95 -2.44
C PRO A 465 -8.42 -46.95 -1.33
N SER A 466 -8.76 -48.22 -1.53
CA SER A 466 -8.44 -49.32 -0.62
C SER A 466 -6.93 -49.57 -0.42
N THR A 467 -6.08 -48.94 -1.24
CA THR A 467 -4.62 -48.93 -1.10
C THR A 467 -4.11 -48.04 0.04
N GLY A 468 -4.95 -47.14 0.58
CA GLY A 468 -4.63 -46.26 1.70
C GLY A 468 -3.97 -44.93 1.33
N ASP A 469 -3.57 -44.74 0.07
CA ASP A 469 -2.97 -43.48 -0.40
C ASP A 469 -4.05 -42.44 -0.71
N VAL A 470 -3.92 -41.25 -0.13
CA VAL A 470 -4.82 -40.12 -0.40
C VAL A 470 -4.48 -39.52 -1.77
N PRO A 471 -5.43 -39.41 -2.71
CA PRO A 471 -5.15 -38.87 -4.03
C PRO A 471 -4.76 -37.39 -3.95
N SER A 472 -3.80 -36.98 -4.77
CA SER A 472 -3.35 -35.58 -4.82
C SER A 472 -4.40 -34.61 -5.41
N ARG A 473 -5.38 -35.17 -6.14
CA ARG A 473 -6.49 -34.44 -6.75
C ARG A 473 -7.79 -35.26 -6.66
N ILE A 474 -8.91 -34.58 -6.47
CA ILE A 474 -10.26 -35.12 -6.68
C ILE A 474 -10.60 -34.88 -8.14
N GLU A 475 -10.76 -35.95 -8.91
CA GLU A 475 -11.07 -35.87 -10.33
C GLU A 475 -12.59 -35.88 -10.54
N LEU A 476 -13.13 -34.79 -11.11
CA LEU A 476 -14.53 -34.72 -11.52
C LEU A 476 -14.61 -34.46 -13.04
N PRO A 477 -15.73 -34.82 -13.70
CA PRO A 477 -15.89 -34.60 -15.14
C PRO A 477 -15.73 -33.12 -15.53
N GLN A 478 -16.17 -32.20 -14.68
CA GLN A 478 -16.23 -30.77 -14.97
C GLN A 478 -14.97 -30.01 -14.51
N TYR A 479 -14.30 -30.46 -13.46
CA TYR A 479 -13.10 -29.82 -12.90
C TYR A 479 -12.37 -30.76 -11.91
N ASP A 480 -11.06 -30.58 -11.71
CA ASP A 480 -10.33 -31.27 -10.64
C ASP A 480 -10.04 -30.34 -9.46
N ILE A 481 -9.97 -30.87 -8.26
CA ILE A 481 -9.63 -30.11 -7.03
C ILE A 481 -8.37 -30.68 -6.41
N GLN A 482 -7.40 -29.82 -6.10
CA GLN A 482 -6.20 -30.19 -5.36
C GLN A 482 -6.55 -30.59 -3.91
N VAL A 483 -5.94 -31.68 -3.43
CA VAL A 483 -6.02 -32.13 -2.04
C VAL A 483 -4.68 -31.89 -1.36
N LEU A 484 -4.69 -31.27 -0.18
CA LEU A 484 -3.51 -31.19 0.68
C LEU A 484 -3.62 -32.24 1.79
N HIS A 485 -2.67 -33.17 1.84
CA HIS A 485 -2.75 -34.32 2.74
C HIS A 485 -2.45 -34.00 4.20
N ASP A 486 -1.40 -33.20 4.47
CA ASP A 486 -0.98 -32.90 5.85
C ASP A 486 -0.50 -31.46 5.98
N VAL A 487 -1.18 -30.69 6.83
CA VAL A 487 -0.83 -29.32 7.19
C VAL A 487 -0.90 -29.20 8.70
N SER A 488 0.27 -29.04 9.34
CA SER A 488 0.33 -28.65 10.75
C SER A 488 0.26 -27.12 10.86
N LEU A 489 -0.60 -26.64 11.77
CA LEU A 489 -0.62 -25.25 12.21
C LEU A 489 0.03 -25.15 13.58
N ASP A 490 1.16 -24.44 13.67
CA ASP A 490 1.87 -24.24 14.93
C ASP A 490 1.08 -23.37 15.92
N ALA A 491 1.56 -23.34 17.16
CA ALA A 491 0.95 -22.58 18.25
C ALA A 491 0.76 -21.10 17.88
N GLY A 492 -0.48 -20.61 17.86
CA GLY A 492 -0.79 -19.22 17.52
C GLY A 492 -0.58 -18.84 16.04
N GLU A 493 -0.21 -19.79 15.18
CA GLU A 493 0.20 -19.50 13.80
C GLU A 493 -0.98 -18.98 12.97
N LYS A 494 -0.68 -18.00 12.11
CA LYS A 494 -1.56 -17.59 11.02
C LYS A 494 -0.96 -18.06 9.71
N ARG A 495 -1.57 -19.05 9.06
CA ARG A 495 -1.05 -19.65 7.83
C ARG A 495 -1.99 -19.37 6.66
N LYS A 496 -1.42 -18.98 5.52
CA LYS A 496 -2.18 -18.84 4.27
C LYS A 496 -2.15 -20.17 3.53
N ILE A 497 -3.32 -20.68 3.17
CA ILE A 497 -3.50 -21.94 2.45
C ILE A 497 -3.87 -21.62 1.00
N HIS A 498 -3.33 -22.39 0.07
CA HIS A 498 -3.56 -22.29 -1.37
C HIS A 498 -4.06 -23.64 -1.88
N LEU A 499 -5.26 -23.65 -2.47
CA LEU A 499 -5.85 -24.83 -3.11
C LEU A 499 -6.16 -24.50 -4.56
N LYS A 500 -5.85 -25.41 -5.48
CA LYS A 500 -6.08 -25.23 -6.91
C LYS A 500 -7.34 -25.97 -7.38
N ILE A 501 -8.07 -25.33 -8.29
CA ILE A 501 -9.17 -25.90 -9.07
C ILE A 501 -8.70 -25.94 -10.52
N TYR A 502 -8.88 -27.06 -11.23
CA TYR A 502 -8.50 -27.26 -12.63
C TYR A 502 -9.77 -27.47 -13.47
N PRO A 503 -10.33 -26.43 -14.10
CA PRO A 503 -11.55 -26.53 -14.89
C PRO A 503 -11.34 -27.36 -16.17
N LYS A 504 -12.24 -28.30 -16.48
CA LYS A 504 -12.21 -29.14 -17.70
C LYS A 504 -13.29 -28.76 -18.71
N MET A 505 -14.32 -28.04 -18.26
CA MET A 505 -15.50 -27.70 -19.06
C MET A 505 -15.91 -26.24 -18.87
N GLU A 506 -16.47 -25.65 -19.91
CA GLU A 506 -17.04 -24.31 -19.91
C GLU A 506 -18.30 -24.24 -19.04
N GLY A 507 -18.43 -23.19 -18.23
CA GLY A 507 -19.56 -23.01 -17.31
C GLY A 507 -19.18 -22.21 -16.08
N GLU A 508 -20.03 -22.22 -15.04
CA GLU A 508 -19.80 -21.46 -13.81
C GLU A 508 -19.54 -22.41 -12.63
N ILE A 509 -18.38 -22.27 -11.97
CA ILE A 509 -18.01 -22.99 -10.73
C ILE A 509 -18.18 -22.03 -9.55
N THR A 510 -18.95 -22.40 -8.55
CA THR A 510 -19.11 -21.65 -7.29
C THR A 510 -18.37 -22.35 -6.16
N VAL A 511 -17.44 -21.65 -5.50
CA VAL A 511 -16.73 -22.16 -4.32
C VAL A 511 -17.58 -21.91 -3.07
N LEU A 512 -17.98 -22.97 -2.38
CA LEU A 512 -18.84 -22.90 -1.19
C LEU A 512 -18.04 -22.79 0.12
N GLY A 513 -16.97 -23.56 0.23
CA GLY A 513 -16.23 -23.70 1.49
C GLY A 513 -15.04 -24.63 1.38
N VAL A 514 -14.53 -25.05 2.54
CA VAL A 514 -13.42 -25.99 2.66
C VAL A 514 -13.82 -27.16 3.57
N ARG A 515 -13.44 -28.37 3.15
CA ARG A 515 -13.51 -29.58 3.96
C ARG A 515 -12.12 -30.00 4.39
N TYR A 516 -12.02 -30.53 5.61
CA TYR A 516 -10.77 -31.03 6.18
C TYR A 516 -11.03 -32.01 7.31
N LEU A 517 -10.01 -32.79 7.64
CA LEU A 517 -9.98 -33.72 8.76
C LEU A 517 -9.11 -33.14 9.89
N LEU A 518 -9.74 -32.66 10.96
CA LEU A 518 -9.04 -32.07 12.09
C LEU A 518 -8.45 -33.17 12.99
N CYS A 519 -7.16 -33.05 13.30
CA CYS A 519 -6.39 -34.00 14.10
C CYS A 519 -6.51 -35.46 13.63
N GLY A 520 -6.73 -35.70 12.34
CA GLY A 520 -6.94 -37.04 11.77
C GLY A 520 -8.24 -37.74 12.20
N ILE A 521 -9.12 -37.08 12.96
CA ILE A 521 -10.27 -37.74 13.62
C ILE A 521 -11.61 -37.08 13.27
N ILE A 522 -11.66 -35.75 13.10
CA ILE A 522 -12.91 -34.99 13.03
C ILE A 522 -13.13 -34.45 11.62
N PRO A 523 -14.04 -35.03 10.82
CA PRO A 523 -14.44 -34.47 9.54
C PRO A 523 -15.14 -33.13 9.77
N THR A 524 -14.64 -32.08 9.15
CA THR A 524 -15.17 -30.71 9.35
C THR A 524 -15.41 -30.06 8.00
N TYR A 525 -16.58 -29.42 7.87
CA TYR A 525 -16.91 -28.55 6.75
C TYR A 525 -17.07 -27.12 7.25
N ARG A 526 -16.44 -26.17 6.56
CA ARG A 526 -16.61 -24.75 6.83
C ARG A 526 -16.94 -23.98 5.57
N ARG A 527 -18.15 -23.42 5.54
CA ARG A 527 -18.63 -22.51 4.50
C ARG A 527 -17.94 -21.15 4.61
N PHE A 528 -17.56 -20.56 3.48
CA PHE A 528 -17.01 -19.20 3.46
C PHE A 528 -18.13 -18.16 3.61
N GLN A 529 -17.94 -17.17 4.49
CA GLN A 529 -18.93 -16.10 4.74
C GLN A 529 -18.31 -14.72 4.53
N LYS A 530 -18.32 -14.19 3.30
CA LYS A 530 -17.73 -12.86 3.01
C LYS A 530 -18.63 -11.73 3.53
N ARG A 531 -18.43 -11.30 4.78
CA ARG A 531 -19.09 -10.11 5.35
C ARG A 531 -18.56 -8.82 4.72
N ARG A 532 -19.45 -7.87 4.38
CA ARG A 532 -19.05 -6.50 4.03
C ARG A 532 -18.34 -5.88 5.24
N GLN A 533 -17.08 -5.50 5.05
CA GLN A 533 -16.40 -4.64 6.00
C GLN A 533 -17.00 -3.23 5.84
N LYS A 534 -17.95 -2.85 6.72
CA LYS A 534 -18.27 -1.43 6.91
C LYS A 534 -16.98 -0.78 7.44
N LEU A 535 -16.36 0.09 6.65
CA LEU A 535 -15.43 1.08 7.18
C LEU A 535 -16.25 1.94 8.13
N SER A 536 -16.00 1.84 9.43
CA SER A 536 -16.61 2.73 10.42
C SER A 536 -15.55 3.14 11.42
N GLU A 537 -15.25 4.43 11.39
CA GLU A 537 -14.82 5.19 12.55
C GLU A 537 -15.77 4.91 13.74
N PRO A 538 -15.28 4.92 14.99
CA PRO A 538 -16.13 4.64 16.13
C PRO A 538 -16.90 5.91 16.53
N GLN A 539 -18.20 5.98 16.21
CA GLN A 539 -19.12 6.84 16.94
C GLN A 539 -20.38 6.08 17.39
N VAL A 540 -20.47 5.99 18.72
CA VAL A 540 -21.58 5.79 19.66
C VAL A 540 -22.97 5.41 19.11
N GLN A 541 -23.40 4.21 19.56
CA GLN A 541 -24.75 3.75 19.95
C GLN A 541 -26.00 4.47 19.40
N GLN A 542 -26.80 3.71 18.65
CA GLN A 542 -28.18 3.39 19.05
C GLN A 542 -28.63 2.08 18.36
N ALA A 543 -29.41 1.29 19.09
CA ALA A 543 -29.82 -0.07 18.75
C ALA A 543 -31.17 -0.11 17.98
N ASP A 544 -31.38 -1.26 17.35
CA ASP A 544 -32.64 -1.85 16.87
C ASP A 544 -33.31 -1.26 15.63
N GLN A 545 -33.11 -1.91 14.47
CA GLN A 545 -34.14 -2.70 13.74
C GLN A 545 -33.65 -3.08 12.33
N ASP A 546 -33.92 -4.33 11.95
CA ASP A 546 -33.87 -4.92 10.60
C ASP A 546 -32.53 -4.90 9.84
N ASP A 547 -31.76 -5.98 10.00
CA ASP A 547 -30.72 -6.41 9.03
C ASP A 547 -31.11 -7.80 8.46
N GLN A 548 -32.27 -7.90 7.81
CA GLN A 548 -32.58 -8.94 6.83
C GLN A 548 -32.24 -8.43 5.42
N ASP A 549 -30.95 -8.25 5.10
CA ASP A 549 -30.50 -8.17 3.68
C ASP A 549 -28.97 -8.21 3.55
N THR A 550 -28.32 -9.24 4.12
CA THR A 550 -26.92 -9.55 3.81
C THR A 550 -26.85 -10.39 2.53
N LYS A 551 -26.70 -9.76 1.36
CA LYS A 551 -26.40 -10.45 0.10
C LYS A 551 -24.99 -11.04 0.13
N ASP A 552 -24.91 -12.37 0.20
CA ASP A 552 -23.67 -13.15 0.06
C ASP A 552 -22.99 -12.86 -1.30
N ILE A 553 -21.75 -12.34 -1.27
CA ILE A 553 -20.92 -12.28 -2.48
C ILE A 553 -20.42 -13.70 -2.76
N LEU A 554 -21.11 -14.41 -3.65
CA LEU A 554 -20.74 -15.76 -4.07
C LEU A 554 -19.36 -15.77 -4.76
N LEU A 555 -18.48 -16.69 -4.35
CA LEU A 555 -17.16 -16.93 -4.96
C LEU A 555 -17.32 -17.69 -6.30
N LYS A 556 -17.78 -16.98 -7.32
CA LYS A 556 -18.10 -17.51 -8.66
C LYS A 556 -16.91 -17.40 -9.62
N ILE A 557 -16.62 -18.50 -10.31
CA ILE A 557 -15.61 -18.65 -11.37
C ILE A 557 -16.36 -18.95 -12.68
N LEU A 558 -16.18 -18.12 -13.70
CA LEU A 558 -16.69 -18.34 -15.05
C LEU A 558 -15.57 -18.96 -15.92
N VAL A 559 -15.80 -20.16 -16.43
CA VAL A 559 -14.88 -20.90 -17.28
C VAL A 559 -15.21 -20.62 -18.75
N THR A 560 -14.30 -19.96 -19.45
CA THR A 560 -14.38 -19.67 -20.90
C THR A 560 -13.75 -20.80 -21.72
N PRO A 561 -13.98 -20.84 -23.05
CA PRO A 561 -13.29 -21.79 -23.93
C PRO A 561 -11.75 -21.70 -23.84
N PRO A 562 -11.00 -22.70 -24.36
CA PRO A 562 -9.54 -22.68 -24.36
C PRO A 562 -8.96 -21.42 -25.01
N MET A 563 -7.95 -20.81 -24.38
CA MET A 563 -7.37 -19.52 -24.78
C MET A 563 -5.83 -19.59 -24.77
N PRO A 564 -5.12 -18.77 -25.59
CA PRO A 564 -3.67 -18.67 -25.53
C PRO A 564 -3.20 -18.14 -24.17
N VAL A 565 -1.99 -18.52 -23.76
CA VAL A 565 -1.34 -18.07 -22.52
C VAL A 565 0.03 -17.54 -22.90
N LEU A 566 0.19 -16.22 -22.89
CA LEU A 566 1.47 -15.59 -23.17
C LEU A 566 2.33 -15.59 -21.91
N ASP A 567 3.55 -16.07 -22.05
CA ASP A 567 4.64 -15.87 -21.10
C ASP A 567 5.73 -15.02 -21.77
N VAL A 568 6.33 -14.11 -21.02
CA VAL A 568 7.34 -13.17 -21.55
C VAL A 568 8.60 -13.19 -20.71
N VAL A 569 9.76 -13.24 -21.36
CA VAL A 569 11.07 -13.22 -20.71
C VAL A 569 11.97 -12.18 -21.38
N PHE A 570 12.57 -11.29 -20.59
CA PHE A 570 13.57 -10.34 -21.08
C PHE A 570 14.97 -10.88 -20.78
N HIS A 571 15.71 -11.27 -21.82
CA HIS A 571 17.05 -11.83 -21.70
C HIS A 571 18.09 -10.75 -21.47
N SER A 572 18.86 -10.85 -20.40
CA SER A 572 19.93 -9.90 -20.04
C SER A 572 19.44 -8.46 -19.89
N PHE A 573 18.27 -8.27 -19.27
CA PHE A 573 17.76 -6.93 -18.97
C PHE A 573 18.72 -6.19 -18.00
N PRO A 574 19.15 -4.96 -18.31
CA PRO A 574 20.20 -4.29 -17.54
C PRO A 574 19.70 -3.84 -16.15
N GLU A 575 20.37 -4.31 -15.10
CA GLU A 575 20.10 -3.86 -13.72
C GLU A 575 20.56 -2.43 -13.48
N THR A 576 21.64 -2.02 -14.13
CA THR A 576 22.22 -0.67 -14.03
C THR A 576 22.47 -0.09 -15.42
N MET A 577 22.20 1.21 -15.60
CA MET A 577 22.45 1.95 -16.84
C MET A 577 22.92 3.38 -16.55
N LEU A 578 23.72 3.94 -17.44
CA LEU A 578 24.07 5.37 -17.42
C LEU A 578 22.96 6.20 -18.06
N LEU A 579 22.73 7.43 -17.57
CA LEU A 579 21.74 8.34 -18.15
C LEU A 579 21.98 8.54 -19.66
N GLY A 580 20.95 8.33 -20.48
CA GLY A 580 21.00 8.37 -21.94
C GLY A 580 21.57 7.12 -22.61
N GLN A 581 22.09 6.14 -21.86
CA GLN A 581 22.58 4.88 -22.43
C GLN A 581 21.43 4.12 -23.11
N VAL A 582 21.74 3.45 -24.22
CA VAL A 582 20.84 2.51 -24.87
C VAL A 582 21.42 1.10 -24.84
N SER A 583 20.60 0.14 -24.46
CA SER A 583 20.93 -1.28 -24.46
C SER A 583 19.89 -2.06 -25.25
N GLN A 584 20.33 -2.99 -26.08
CA GLN A 584 19.45 -3.94 -26.77
C GLN A 584 19.27 -5.19 -25.89
N VAL A 585 18.03 -5.66 -25.78
CA VAL A 585 17.59 -6.78 -24.95
C VAL A 585 16.71 -7.67 -25.83
N ALA A 586 16.81 -8.99 -25.71
CA ALA A 586 15.92 -9.91 -26.43
C ALA A 586 14.67 -10.21 -25.58
N LEU A 587 13.49 -9.91 -26.11
CA LEU A 587 12.19 -10.28 -25.55
C LEU A 587 11.75 -11.61 -26.14
N GLU A 588 11.70 -12.64 -25.31
CA GLU A 588 11.12 -13.93 -25.62
C GLU A 588 9.63 -13.92 -25.33
N LEU A 589 8.84 -14.24 -26.35
CA LEU A 589 7.40 -14.44 -26.27
C LEU A 589 7.10 -15.92 -26.42
N ASN A 590 6.50 -16.53 -25.41
CA ASN A 590 6.19 -17.96 -25.36
C ASN A 590 4.68 -18.16 -25.20
N ASN A 591 4.03 -18.75 -26.20
CA ASN A 591 2.62 -19.12 -26.07
C ASN A 591 2.50 -20.51 -25.42
N ARG A 592 2.35 -20.57 -24.10
CA ARG A 592 2.14 -21.83 -23.35
C ARG A 592 0.69 -22.35 -23.40
N GLY A 593 -0.20 -21.64 -24.10
CA GLY A 593 -1.60 -22.04 -24.22
C GLY A 593 -1.82 -23.13 -25.26
N THR A 594 -3.05 -23.62 -25.34
CA THR A 594 -3.47 -24.68 -26.27
C THR A 594 -4.02 -24.14 -27.60
N ARG A 595 -4.02 -22.81 -27.80
CA ARG A 595 -4.55 -22.11 -28.97
C ARG A 595 -3.55 -21.09 -29.49
N GLY A 596 -3.61 -20.78 -30.79
CA GLY A 596 -2.80 -19.74 -31.41
C GLY A 596 -3.11 -18.34 -30.85
N LEU A 597 -2.06 -17.52 -30.68
CA LEU A 597 -2.12 -16.14 -30.22
C LEU A 597 -1.99 -15.19 -31.42
N LYS A 598 -2.89 -14.21 -31.53
CA LYS A 598 -2.86 -13.15 -32.57
C LYS A 598 -3.07 -11.75 -31.97
N ASN A 599 -2.86 -10.70 -32.76
CA ASN A 599 -2.98 -9.27 -32.37
C ASN A 599 -2.31 -8.92 -31.04
N LEU A 600 -1.02 -9.24 -30.90
CA LEU A 600 -0.24 -8.86 -29.72
C LEU A 600 0.09 -7.35 -29.76
N VAL A 601 -0.40 -6.62 -28.76
CA VAL A 601 -0.13 -5.18 -28.56
C VAL A 601 0.57 -5.01 -27.22
N VAL A 602 1.62 -4.19 -27.18
CA VAL A 602 2.35 -3.83 -25.97
C VAL A 602 2.18 -2.34 -25.69
N ILE A 603 1.96 -1.97 -24.42
CA ILE A 603 1.99 -0.58 -23.95
C ILE A 603 2.89 -0.47 -22.73
N THR A 604 3.65 0.63 -22.64
CA THR A 604 4.58 0.89 -21.53
C THR A 604 4.23 2.19 -20.79
N SER A 605 4.48 2.17 -19.48
CA SER A 605 4.46 3.36 -18.62
C SER A 605 5.51 4.41 -18.98
N HIS A 606 6.61 4.01 -19.63
CA HIS A 606 7.74 4.88 -19.98
C HIS A 606 8.04 4.80 -21.48
N PRO A 607 7.24 5.47 -22.34
CA PRO A 607 7.38 5.37 -23.80
C PRO A 607 8.73 5.87 -24.34
N THR A 608 9.36 6.82 -23.66
CA THR A 608 10.69 7.34 -24.02
C THR A 608 11.85 6.40 -23.70
N ALA A 609 11.57 5.31 -22.96
CA ALA A 609 12.55 4.33 -22.50
C ALA A 609 12.54 3.01 -23.29
N PHE A 610 11.50 2.71 -24.09
CA PHE A 610 11.41 1.45 -24.82
C PHE A 610 11.14 1.67 -26.31
N CYS A 611 11.86 0.92 -27.14
CA CYS A 611 11.55 0.73 -28.56
C CYS A 611 11.48 -0.77 -28.83
N PHE A 612 10.36 -1.24 -29.37
CA PHE A 612 10.16 -2.64 -29.74
C PHE A 612 10.40 -2.79 -31.26
N GLY A 613 11.29 -3.69 -31.64
CA GLY A 613 11.63 -3.95 -33.04
C GLY A 613 10.85 -5.10 -33.66
N ASP A 614 11.35 -5.58 -34.79
CA ASP A 614 10.87 -6.77 -35.50
C ASP A 614 11.90 -7.92 -35.40
N GLY A 615 11.46 -9.14 -35.69
CA GLY A 615 12.31 -10.34 -35.62
C GLY A 615 13.52 -10.30 -36.56
N THR A 616 13.50 -9.45 -37.58
CA THR A 616 14.60 -9.24 -38.53
C THR A 616 15.71 -8.33 -38.01
N SER A 617 15.46 -7.58 -36.93
CA SER A 617 16.40 -6.59 -36.38
C SER A 617 17.23 -7.10 -35.21
N LEU A 618 17.19 -8.40 -34.90
CA LEU A 618 17.89 -8.98 -33.74
C LEU A 618 19.42 -8.86 -33.86
N GLU A 619 19.95 -8.90 -35.09
CA GLU A 619 21.39 -8.83 -35.37
C GLU A 619 21.91 -7.41 -35.68
N GLN A 620 21.04 -6.39 -35.70
CA GLN A 620 21.45 -5.02 -36.00
C GLN A 620 22.08 -4.35 -34.76
N PRO A 621 23.36 -3.89 -34.83
CA PRO A 621 23.99 -3.23 -33.70
C PRO A 621 23.36 -1.84 -33.45
N SER A 622 23.08 -1.57 -32.18
CA SER A 622 22.56 -0.26 -31.74
C SER A 622 23.59 0.84 -31.99
N TYR A 623 23.21 1.90 -32.71
CA TYR A 623 24.11 3.03 -33.03
C TYR A 623 25.38 2.62 -33.77
N ALA A 624 25.23 1.74 -34.77
CA ALA A 624 26.31 1.44 -35.70
C ALA A 624 26.70 2.71 -36.47
N PRO A 625 28.00 3.04 -36.59
CA PRO A 625 28.43 4.12 -37.46
C PRO A 625 28.14 3.76 -38.92
N LYS A 626 27.66 4.73 -39.71
CA LYS A 626 27.54 4.56 -41.17
C LYS A 626 28.94 4.30 -41.79
N ALA A 627 28.96 3.61 -42.93
CA ALA A 627 30.16 3.29 -43.71
C ALA A 627 31.10 4.51 -43.88
N PRO A 628 32.42 4.31 -44.05
CA PRO A 628 33.40 5.39 -43.96
C PRO A 628 33.16 6.47 -45.01
N THR A 629 32.65 7.61 -44.57
CA THR A 629 32.60 8.85 -45.34
C THR A 629 33.71 9.77 -44.83
N SER A 630 34.54 10.27 -45.75
CA SER A 630 35.64 11.22 -45.50
C SER A 630 35.20 12.58 -44.93
N GLU A 631 33.89 12.78 -44.73
CA GLU A 631 33.26 14.05 -44.40
C GLU A 631 32.92 14.11 -42.91
N SER A 632 33.29 15.22 -42.25
CA SER A 632 32.95 15.50 -40.84
C SER A 632 31.52 16.03 -40.64
N ASN A 633 30.81 16.28 -41.74
CA ASN A 633 29.48 16.85 -41.78
C ASN A 633 28.57 15.90 -42.57
N TYR A 634 27.43 15.51 -42.00
CA TYR A 634 26.44 14.67 -42.67
C TYR A 634 25.09 15.37 -42.73
N GLU A 635 24.49 15.40 -43.92
CA GLU A 635 23.16 15.96 -44.15
C GLU A 635 22.17 14.89 -44.61
N GLU A 636 21.00 14.88 -43.99
CA GLU A 636 19.90 13.97 -44.28
C GLU A 636 18.57 14.71 -44.24
N LYS A 637 17.56 14.19 -44.95
CA LYS A 637 16.19 14.67 -44.88
C LYS A 637 15.25 13.52 -44.54
N ILE A 638 14.33 13.77 -43.63
CA ILE A 638 13.26 12.82 -43.27
C ILE A 638 11.90 13.48 -43.42
N SER A 639 10.90 12.72 -43.84
CA SER A 639 9.51 13.18 -43.87
C SER A 639 8.80 12.57 -42.67
N VAL A 640 8.31 13.39 -41.75
CA VAL A 640 7.68 12.94 -40.51
C VAL A 640 6.24 13.41 -40.44
N SER A 641 5.34 12.58 -39.92
CA SER A 641 3.96 13.00 -39.69
C SER A 641 3.90 14.09 -38.64
N ASN A 642 3.23 15.20 -38.95
CA ASN A 642 3.11 16.34 -38.03
C ASN A 642 1.88 16.23 -37.10
N THR A 643 1.36 15.00 -36.92
CA THR A 643 0.17 14.71 -36.13
C THR A 643 0.58 14.26 -34.73
N LEU A 644 -0.09 14.77 -33.69
CA LEU A 644 0.15 14.35 -32.29
C LEU A 644 -0.33 12.90 -32.05
N VAL A 645 0.55 11.92 -32.27
CA VAL A 645 0.29 10.50 -32.05
C VAL A 645 1.06 9.98 -30.84
N ASP A 646 0.35 9.32 -29.93
CA ASP A 646 0.95 8.66 -28.78
C ASP A 646 1.68 7.39 -29.21
N GLY A 647 3.01 7.38 -29.06
CA GLY A 647 3.86 6.22 -29.38
C GLY A 647 3.98 5.19 -28.24
N SER A 648 3.21 5.31 -27.15
CA SER A 648 3.33 4.40 -26.01
C SER A 648 2.82 2.98 -26.24
N ALA A 649 1.92 2.80 -27.21
CA ALA A 649 1.40 1.51 -27.62
C ALA A 649 1.98 1.07 -28.97
N CYS A 650 2.40 -0.18 -29.07
CA CYS A 650 3.02 -0.78 -30.24
C CYS A 650 2.39 -2.14 -30.54
N ALA A 651 2.02 -2.40 -31.79
CA ALA A 651 1.59 -3.72 -32.22
C ALA A 651 2.82 -4.55 -32.62
N LEU A 652 3.03 -5.69 -31.99
CA LEU A 652 4.17 -6.57 -32.26
C LEU A 652 3.87 -7.49 -33.44
N GLN A 653 4.82 -7.60 -34.37
CA GLN A 653 4.71 -8.55 -35.48
C GLN A 653 5.05 -9.96 -34.99
N LEU A 654 4.12 -10.90 -35.21
CA LEU A 654 4.29 -12.32 -34.89
C LEU A 654 4.68 -13.09 -36.16
N PRO A 655 5.43 -14.20 -36.03
CA PRO A 655 5.83 -15.02 -37.18
C PRO A 655 4.61 -15.57 -37.94
N LEU A 656 4.70 -15.60 -39.27
CA LEU A 656 3.68 -16.18 -40.15
C LEU A 656 3.76 -17.72 -40.09
N SER A 657 2.62 -18.40 -40.08
CA SER A 657 2.54 -19.86 -40.18
C SER A 657 2.97 -20.34 -41.57
N ASP A 658 3.91 -21.29 -41.64
CA ASP A 658 4.60 -21.76 -42.85
C ASP A 658 3.73 -22.37 -43.98
N ASP A 659 2.41 -22.47 -43.83
CA ASP A 659 1.54 -23.20 -44.79
C ASP A 659 1.11 -22.43 -46.05
N THR A 660 1.61 -21.21 -46.29
CA THR A 660 1.31 -20.46 -47.53
C THR A 660 2.53 -19.93 -48.28
N ALA A 661 3.64 -20.67 -48.25
CA ALA A 661 4.80 -20.41 -49.10
C ALA A 661 4.59 -20.93 -50.54
N SER A 662 3.50 -20.54 -51.23
CA SER A 662 3.40 -20.72 -52.70
C SER A 662 2.28 -19.91 -53.35
N THR A 663 2.28 -18.58 -53.23
CA THR A 663 1.76 -17.74 -54.33
C THR A 663 2.42 -16.37 -54.28
N SER A 664 3.09 -16.03 -55.37
CA SER A 664 3.65 -14.71 -55.64
C SER A 664 2.58 -13.62 -55.52
N MET A 665 2.51 -12.94 -54.39
CA MET A 665 1.88 -11.63 -54.27
C MET A 665 2.88 -10.71 -53.58
N SER A 666 3.13 -9.56 -54.20
CA SER A 666 4.06 -8.53 -53.73
C SER A 666 3.86 -8.22 -52.24
N PRO A 667 4.94 -7.98 -51.46
CA PRO A 667 4.89 -7.82 -50.00
C PRO A 667 4.16 -6.53 -49.51
N ASN A 668 3.47 -5.79 -50.40
CA ASN A 668 2.87 -4.49 -50.12
C ASN A 668 1.34 -4.43 -50.24
N THR A 669 0.64 -5.58 -50.28
CA THR A 669 -0.83 -5.60 -50.33
C THR A 669 -1.45 -5.54 -48.92
N LYS A 670 -2.41 -4.64 -48.73
CA LYS A 670 -3.10 -4.30 -47.46
C LYS A 670 -3.65 -5.50 -46.67
N ASP A 671 -3.89 -6.65 -47.32
CA ASP A 671 -4.43 -7.85 -46.68
C ASP A 671 -3.36 -8.65 -45.89
N ALA A 672 -2.07 -8.56 -46.26
CA ALA A 672 -0.99 -9.29 -45.57
C ALA A 672 -0.60 -8.68 -44.21
N LEU A 673 -0.90 -7.40 -43.99
CA LEU A 673 -0.64 -6.68 -42.74
C LEU A 673 -1.79 -6.80 -41.72
N MET A 674 -2.96 -7.25 -42.17
CA MET A 674 -4.11 -7.59 -41.30
C MET A 674 -4.06 -9.05 -40.83
N SER A 675 -3.33 -9.93 -41.52
CA SER A 675 -2.94 -11.25 -41.03
C SER A 675 -1.69 -11.13 -40.16
N GLY A 676 -1.81 -10.47 -39.00
CA GLY A 676 -0.80 -10.59 -37.95
C GLY A 676 -0.58 -12.08 -37.70
N GLY A 677 0.67 -12.54 -37.83
CA GLY A 677 1.01 -13.96 -37.71
C GLY A 677 0.40 -14.58 -36.45
N ILE A 678 0.09 -15.87 -36.51
CA ILE A 678 -0.41 -16.59 -35.35
C ILE A 678 0.80 -17.21 -34.68
N LEU A 679 1.08 -16.83 -33.42
CA LEU A 679 2.02 -17.58 -32.61
C LEU A 679 1.31 -18.84 -32.12
N SER A 680 1.53 -19.96 -32.82
CA SER A 680 0.89 -21.24 -32.52
C SER A 680 1.15 -21.69 -31.07
N ALA A 681 0.29 -22.58 -30.58
CA ALA A 681 0.44 -23.18 -29.26
C ALA A 681 1.85 -23.80 -29.09
N SER A 682 2.46 -23.55 -27.93
CA SER A 682 3.80 -24.00 -27.53
C SER A 682 4.97 -23.47 -28.36
N LEU A 683 4.76 -22.47 -29.24
CA LEU A 683 5.85 -21.81 -29.96
C LEU A 683 6.43 -20.62 -29.20
N ILE A 684 7.69 -20.35 -29.50
CA ILE A 684 8.48 -19.25 -28.95
C ILE A 684 8.94 -18.35 -30.10
N THR A 685 8.93 -17.04 -29.90
CA THR A 685 9.54 -16.06 -30.81
C THR A 685 10.34 -15.02 -30.05
N LEU A 686 11.40 -14.47 -30.67
CA LEU A 686 12.28 -13.46 -30.08
C LEU A 686 12.09 -12.13 -30.80
N ILE A 687 11.97 -11.05 -30.02
CA ILE A 687 11.84 -9.68 -30.53
C ILE A 687 12.93 -8.81 -29.89
N PRO A 688 13.72 -8.03 -30.66
CA PRO A 688 14.65 -7.06 -30.10
C PRO A 688 13.90 -5.91 -29.43
N VAL A 689 14.34 -5.54 -28.23
CA VAL A 689 13.85 -4.39 -27.47
C VAL A 689 15.02 -3.51 -27.10
N TRP A 690 15.00 -2.24 -27.52
CA TRP A 690 15.97 -1.25 -27.08
C TRP A 690 15.44 -0.52 -25.87
N VAL A 691 16.24 -0.50 -24.81
CA VAL A 691 15.96 0.16 -23.55
C VAL A 691 16.86 1.39 -23.45
N ARG A 692 16.27 2.57 -23.22
CA ARG A 692 16.99 3.84 -23.02
C ARG A 692 16.77 4.35 -21.59
N ALA A 693 17.87 4.71 -20.94
CA ALA A 693 17.85 5.28 -19.60
C ALA A 693 17.49 6.79 -19.63
N ASP A 694 16.20 7.12 -19.62
CA ASP A 694 15.72 8.51 -19.78
C ASP A 694 15.90 9.38 -18.53
N LYS A 695 15.64 8.82 -17.34
CA LYS A 695 15.64 9.56 -16.07
C LYS A 695 16.53 8.88 -15.04
N ALA A 696 17.35 9.67 -14.33
CA ALA A 696 18.22 9.18 -13.28
C ALA A 696 17.43 8.67 -12.06
N GLY A 697 18.05 7.79 -11.28
CA GLY A 697 17.46 7.12 -10.11
C GLY A 697 16.88 5.75 -10.42
N LYS A 698 16.21 5.14 -9.43
CA LYS A 698 15.59 3.82 -9.55
C LYS A 698 14.31 3.90 -10.38
N GLN A 699 14.33 3.29 -11.56
CA GLN A 699 13.19 3.24 -12.48
C GLN A 699 12.42 1.92 -12.36
N VAL A 700 11.09 2.02 -12.36
CA VAL A 700 10.18 0.85 -12.34
C VAL A 700 9.28 0.93 -13.57
N TYR A 701 9.58 0.08 -14.55
CA TYR A 701 8.87 -0.01 -15.80
C TYR A 701 7.71 -0.99 -15.70
N ARG A 702 6.50 -0.50 -15.98
CA ARG A 702 5.29 -1.32 -16.13
C ARG A 702 4.98 -1.47 -17.61
N ILE A 703 4.86 -2.71 -18.06
CA ILE A 703 4.59 -3.11 -19.43
C ILE A 703 3.35 -3.99 -19.43
N LEU A 704 2.42 -3.70 -20.33
CA LEU A 704 1.15 -4.41 -20.46
C LEU A 704 1.07 -4.99 -21.87
N PHE A 705 0.88 -6.29 -21.97
CA PHE A 705 0.67 -7.00 -23.23
C PHE A 705 -0.80 -7.37 -23.35
N MET A 706 -1.41 -7.11 -24.49
CA MET A 706 -2.76 -7.54 -24.80
C MET A 706 -2.76 -8.35 -26.08
N TYR A 707 -3.49 -9.47 -26.05
CA TYR A 707 -3.51 -10.42 -27.16
C TYR A 707 -4.87 -11.12 -27.22
N GLN A 708 -5.17 -11.75 -28.36
CA GLN A 708 -6.43 -12.46 -28.56
C GLN A 708 -6.19 -13.88 -29.08
N SER A 709 -7.20 -14.74 -28.92
CA SER A 709 -7.19 -16.12 -29.44
C SER A 709 -7.42 -16.16 -30.95
N GLU A 710 -6.85 -17.15 -31.64
CA GLU A 710 -7.12 -17.42 -33.06
C GLU A 710 -8.62 -17.53 -33.38
N SER A 711 -9.40 -18.10 -32.46
CA SER A 711 -10.81 -18.48 -32.64
C SER A 711 -11.84 -17.51 -32.05
N GLN A 712 -11.41 -16.50 -31.26
CA GLN A 712 -12.31 -15.57 -30.55
C GLN A 712 -11.89 -14.11 -30.67
N GLY A 713 -12.82 -13.20 -30.39
CA GLY A 713 -12.58 -11.75 -30.25
C GLY A 713 -12.37 -11.26 -28.81
N SER A 714 -12.26 -12.17 -27.83
CA SER A 714 -11.98 -11.82 -26.43
C SER A 714 -10.48 -11.56 -26.24
N TYR A 715 -10.16 -10.47 -25.52
CA TYR A 715 -8.76 -10.08 -25.26
C TYR A 715 -8.30 -10.58 -23.90
N ARG A 716 -7.03 -11.00 -23.83
CA ARG A 716 -6.28 -11.28 -22.61
C ARG A 716 -5.20 -10.24 -22.40
N ILE A 717 -4.84 -10.06 -21.14
CA ILE A 717 -3.85 -9.07 -20.71
C ILE A 717 -2.81 -9.77 -19.84
N LEU A 718 -1.54 -9.45 -20.08
CA LEU A 718 -0.39 -9.86 -19.27
C LEU A 718 0.34 -8.61 -18.77
N ARG A 719 0.60 -8.57 -17.46
CA ARG A 719 1.31 -7.46 -16.79
C ARG A 719 2.75 -7.88 -16.49
N CYS A 720 3.71 -7.04 -16.87
CA CYS A 720 5.15 -7.24 -16.64
C CYS A 720 5.73 -6.01 -15.93
N VAL A 721 6.62 -6.24 -14.94
CA VAL A 721 7.31 -5.19 -14.20
C VAL A 721 8.81 -5.43 -14.28
N LEU A 722 9.56 -4.41 -14.71
CA LEU A 722 11.01 -4.42 -14.79
C LEU A 722 11.59 -3.28 -13.97
N THR A 723 12.81 -3.44 -13.45
CA THR A 723 13.47 -2.41 -12.64
C THR A 723 14.92 -2.23 -13.05
N THR A 724 15.37 -0.98 -13.16
CA THR A 724 16.74 -0.60 -13.49
C THR A 724 17.15 0.61 -12.65
N GLU A 725 18.38 0.63 -12.17
CA GLU A 725 19.00 1.81 -11.56
C GLU A 725 19.72 2.64 -12.61
N VAL A 726 19.31 3.90 -12.78
CA VAL A 726 19.91 4.82 -13.74
C VAL A 726 20.88 5.78 -13.03
N ILE A 727 22.16 5.69 -13.37
CA ILE A 727 23.23 6.50 -12.79
C ILE A 727 23.39 7.79 -13.63
N PRO A 728 23.41 8.99 -13.00
CA PRO A 728 23.74 10.23 -13.70
C PRO A 728 25.11 10.14 -14.40
N SER A 729 25.16 10.50 -15.68
CA SER A 729 26.38 10.43 -16.51
C SER A 729 26.73 11.78 -17.12
N LEU A 730 26.08 12.16 -18.21
CA LEU A 730 26.29 13.43 -18.90
C LEU A 730 25.12 14.38 -18.64
N ARG A 731 25.41 15.60 -18.19
CA ARG A 731 24.45 16.70 -18.14
C ARG A 731 24.77 17.69 -19.25
N VAL A 732 23.74 18.08 -20.01
CA VAL A 732 23.87 19.07 -21.08
C VAL A 732 22.91 20.21 -20.80
N ASN A 733 23.46 21.42 -20.72
CA ASN A 733 22.70 22.66 -20.71
C ASN A 733 23.02 23.43 -21.99
N ILE A 734 22.05 24.17 -22.50
CA ILE A 734 22.24 25.00 -23.68
C ILE A 734 21.68 26.39 -23.46
N PHE A 735 22.23 27.36 -24.19
CA PHE A 735 21.64 28.67 -24.36
C PHE A 735 21.83 29.15 -25.79
N THR A 736 20.88 29.93 -26.28
CA THR A 736 20.94 30.55 -27.60
C THR A 736 21.00 32.06 -27.47
N ARG A 737 21.77 32.70 -28.34
CA ARG A 737 21.82 34.17 -28.48
C ARG A 737 21.71 34.54 -29.94
N THR A 738 21.00 35.61 -30.26
CA THR A 738 20.98 36.14 -31.62
C THR A 738 22.38 36.59 -32.04
N SER A 739 22.77 36.27 -33.28
CA SER A 739 24.04 36.75 -33.84
C SER A 739 23.99 38.26 -34.03
N ILE A 740 25.08 38.98 -33.74
CA ILE A 740 25.18 40.43 -33.96
C ILE A 740 25.54 40.72 -35.43
N ASN A 741 26.16 39.77 -36.11
CA ASN A 741 26.68 39.93 -37.47
C ASN A 741 25.67 39.53 -38.55
N CYS A 742 24.72 38.66 -38.22
CA CYS A 742 23.76 38.08 -39.17
C CYS A 742 22.34 38.02 -38.60
N LEU A 743 21.36 38.33 -39.45
CA LEU A 743 19.94 38.37 -39.10
C LEU A 743 19.32 36.96 -38.96
N ASP A 744 19.85 35.97 -39.69
CA ASP A 744 19.33 34.60 -39.76
C ASP A 744 20.21 33.58 -39.03
N GLU A 745 20.93 34.04 -38.00
CA GLU A 745 21.87 33.22 -37.24
C GLU A 745 21.71 33.40 -35.74
N PHE A 746 21.88 32.29 -35.02
CA PHE A 746 22.00 32.22 -33.57
C PHE A 746 23.33 31.58 -33.18
N ILE A 747 23.89 32.02 -32.07
CA ILE A 747 25.01 31.36 -31.40
C ILE A 747 24.41 30.40 -30.38
N LEU A 748 24.73 29.12 -30.51
CA LEU A 748 24.39 28.06 -29.55
C LEU A 748 25.60 27.83 -28.64
N GLY A 749 25.45 28.14 -27.35
CA GLY A 749 26.39 27.71 -26.32
C GLY A 749 25.92 26.39 -25.70
N VAL A 750 26.80 25.39 -25.67
CA VAL A 750 26.58 24.08 -25.07
C VAL A 750 27.51 23.92 -23.89
N GLU A 751 26.93 23.77 -22.70
CA GLU A 751 27.61 23.42 -21.46
C GLU A 751 27.39 21.93 -21.20
N MET A 752 28.49 21.18 -21.13
CA MET A 752 28.48 19.74 -20.88
C MET A 752 29.22 19.44 -19.60
N GLU A 753 28.65 18.62 -18.73
CA GLU A 753 29.26 18.21 -17.47
C GLU A 753 29.18 16.70 -17.29
N ASN A 754 30.33 16.08 -17.05
CA ASN A 754 30.41 14.67 -16.68
C ASN A 754 30.13 14.50 -15.19
N LEU A 755 28.92 14.09 -14.84
CA LEU A 755 28.48 13.82 -13.47
C LEU A 755 28.96 12.47 -12.93
N HIS A 756 29.54 11.60 -13.76
CA HIS A 756 29.99 10.29 -13.31
C HIS A 756 31.29 10.40 -12.51
N PRO A 757 31.41 9.75 -11.33
CA PRO A 757 32.54 9.96 -10.41
C PRO A 757 33.87 9.40 -10.90
N ASN A 758 33.86 8.35 -11.72
CA ASN A 758 35.07 7.60 -12.08
C ASN A 758 35.24 7.31 -13.58
N LEU A 759 34.26 7.66 -14.42
CA LEU A 759 34.22 7.20 -15.81
C LEU A 759 34.41 8.40 -16.74
N PRO A 760 35.45 8.41 -17.59
CA PRO A 760 35.57 9.42 -18.63
C PRO A 760 34.51 9.18 -19.71
N LEU A 761 33.90 10.25 -20.21
CA LEU A 761 32.92 10.21 -21.29
C LEU A 761 33.46 10.97 -22.49
N THR A 762 33.35 10.41 -23.68
CA THR A 762 33.74 11.06 -24.92
C THR A 762 32.48 11.61 -25.59
N PHE A 763 32.50 12.90 -25.90
CA PHE A 763 31.47 13.54 -26.71
C PHE A 763 31.85 13.45 -28.18
N ARG A 764 30.96 12.83 -28.98
CA ARG A 764 31.28 12.32 -30.31
C ARG A 764 30.57 13.03 -31.45
N GLN A 765 29.31 13.42 -31.23
CA GLN A 765 28.47 13.99 -32.28
C GLN A 765 27.39 14.89 -31.67
N ILE A 766 27.11 15.98 -32.37
CA ILE A 766 25.93 16.82 -32.18
C ILE A 766 25.12 16.86 -33.48
N THR A 767 23.81 16.70 -33.37
CA THR A 767 22.91 16.70 -34.52
C THR A 767 21.76 17.67 -34.31
N SER A 768 21.55 18.58 -35.28
CA SER A 768 20.36 19.42 -35.37
C SER A 768 19.31 18.78 -36.26
N ILE A 769 18.06 18.76 -35.79
CA ILE A 769 16.89 18.26 -36.53
C ILE A 769 15.85 19.38 -36.53
N SER A 770 15.56 19.99 -37.68
CA SER A 770 14.63 21.11 -37.80
C SER A 770 14.05 21.25 -39.22
N PRO A 771 12.86 21.83 -39.40
CA PRO A 771 12.38 22.22 -40.72
C PRO A 771 13.17 23.37 -41.35
N SER A 772 13.72 24.27 -40.53
CA SER A 772 14.26 25.57 -40.99
C SER A 772 15.67 25.90 -40.50
N TRP A 773 16.19 25.21 -39.48
CA TRP A 773 17.45 25.56 -38.82
C TRP A 773 18.48 24.44 -38.93
N GLN A 774 19.75 24.80 -39.09
CA GLN A 774 20.85 23.84 -39.21
C GLN A 774 22.04 24.27 -38.34
N ILE A 775 22.73 23.28 -37.77
CA ILE A 775 23.95 23.53 -36.99
C ILE A 775 25.19 23.57 -37.87
N GLU A 776 26.07 24.53 -37.59
CA GLU A 776 27.35 24.74 -38.24
C GLU A 776 28.44 25.05 -37.19
N PRO A 777 29.72 24.73 -37.48
CA PRO A 777 30.84 25.19 -36.66
C PRO A 777 30.83 26.72 -36.52
N LEU A 778 31.26 27.25 -35.37
CA LEU A 778 31.35 28.71 -35.20
C LEU A 778 32.43 29.33 -36.09
N ILE A 779 33.56 28.61 -36.26
CA ILE A 779 34.71 28.97 -37.09
C ILE A 779 34.76 27.99 -38.26
N ASP A 780 34.63 28.49 -39.50
CA ASP A 780 34.50 27.66 -40.72
C ASP A 780 35.74 26.78 -41.01
N CYS A 781 36.88 27.06 -40.37
CA CYS A 781 38.13 26.32 -40.50
C CYS A 781 38.32 25.22 -39.44
N GLU A 782 37.45 25.11 -38.43
CA GLU A 782 37.55 24.11 -37.37
C GLU A 782 36.77 22.85 -37.73
N GLN A 783 37.47 21.72 -37.87
CA GLN A 783 36.83 20.40 -37.91
C GLN A 783 36.36 20.04 -36.50
N PHE A 784 35.16 19.49 -36.38
CA PHE A 784 34.68 18.96 -35.10
C PHE A 784 35.67 17.91 -34.58
N THR A 785 36.16 18.10 -33.36
CA THR A 785 37.09 17.17 -32.70
C THR A 785 36.41 16.48 -31.52
N GLU A 786 36.65 15.18 -31.35
CA GLU A 786 36.16 14.43 -30.19
C GLU A 786 36.70 15.06 -28.91
N SER A 787 35.82 15.28 -27.92
CA SER A 787 36.23 15.83 -26.64
C SER A 787 36.02 14.82 -25.52
N ILE A 788 37.13 14.39 -24.91
CA ILE A 788 37.12 13.49 -23.74
C ILE A 788 36.94 14.33 -22.48
N MET A 789 35.83 14.11 -21.78
CA MET A 789 35.51 14.74 -20.49
C MET A 789 35.92 13.82 -19.34
N LYS A 790 36.85 14.29 -18.52
CA LYS A 790 37.24 13.61 -17.28
C LYS A 790 36.07 13.60 -16.27
N PRO A 791 36.09 12.69 -15.28
CA PRO A 791 35.10 12.69 -14.21
C PRO A 791 34.96 14.07 -13.55
N SER A 792 33.71 14.51 -13.33
CA SER A 792 33.37 15.82 -12.75
C SER A 792 33.89 17.05 -13.52
N GLN A 793 34.29 16.88 -14.79
CA GLN A 793 34.71 18.00 -15.64
C GLN A 793 33.50 18.66 -16.33
N THR A 794 33.53 19.99 -16.38
CA THR A 794 32.63 20.81 -17.20
C THR A 794 33.37 21.36 -18.41
N GLN A 795 32.74 21.34 -19.57
CA GLN A 795 33.27 21.84 -20.84
C GLN A 795 32.22 22.71 -21.55
N TYR A 796 32.68 23.76 -22.22
CA TYR A 796 31.84 24.63 -23.05
C TYR A 796 32.24 24.50 -24.52
N GLN A 797 31.25 24.39 -25.40
CA GLN A 797 31.43 24.42 -26.85
C GLN A 797 30.41 25.38 -27.48
N TYR A 798 30.80 26.05 -28.55
CA TYR A 798 29.97 27.04 -29.22
C TYR A 798 29.78 26.68 -30.69
N PHE A 799 28.54 26.76 -31.14
CA PHE A 799 28.15 26.46 -32.51
C PHE A 799 27.32 27.61 -33.08
N ARG A 800 27.24 27.66 -34.41
CA ARG A 800 26.34 28.55 -35.13
C ARG A 800 25.09 27.75 -35.51
N ILE A 801 23.91 28.33 -35.31
CA ILE A 801 22.66 27.82 -35.86
C ILE A 801 22.22 28.80 -36.93
N LYS A 802 22.13 28.31 -38.17
CA LYS A 802 21.83 29.12 -39.34
C LYS A 802 20.52 28.67 -39.98
N ARG A 803 19.76 29.62 -40.51
CA ARG A 803 18.55 29.31 -41.27
C ARG A 803 18.90 28.66 -42.61
N TRP A 804 18.24 27.54 -42.92
CA TRP A 804 18.40 26.85 -44.19
C TRP A 804 17.63 27.53 -45.31
N MET A 805 18.37 28.12 -46.26
CA MET A 805 17.81 28.87 -47.40
C MET A 805 17.61 28.02 -48.66
N GLY A 806 18.06 26.76 -48.67
CA GLY A 806 17.91 25.84 -49.80
C GLY A 806 16.53 25.16 -49.90
N ARG A 807 15.55 25.60 -49.12
CA ARG A 807 14.18 25.06 -49.10
C ARG A 807 13.32 25.65 -50.21
N ALA A 808 12.31 24.91 -50.66
CA ALA A 808 11.28 25.46 -51.55
C ALA A 808 10.56 26.65 -50.87
N PRO A 809 10.06 27.65 -51.64
CA PRO A 809 9.32 28.78 -51.08
C PRO A 809 8.16 28.30 -50.19
N LEU A 810 8.08 28.81 -48.97
CA LEU A 810 7.03 28.42 -48.02
C LEU A 810 5.66 28.82 -48.57
N ILE A 811 4.78 27.85 -48.79
CA ILE A 811 3.38 28.12 -49.10
C ILE A 811 2.66 28.41 -47.78
N MET A 812 2.38 29.69 -47.52
CA MET A 812 1.81 30.14 -46.24
C MET A 812 0.57 29.34 -45.83
N SER A 813 -0.30 28.98 -46.79
CA SER A 813 -1.53 28.20 -46.58
C SER A 813 -1.33 26.78 -46.03
N GLN A 814 -0.11 26.24 -46.07
CA GLN A 814 0.22 24.87 -45.68
C GLN A 814 1.08 24.78 -44.41
N THR A 815 1.32 25.92 -43.74
CA THR A 815 2.22 25.97 -42.57
C THR A 815 1.55 25.44 -41.29
N PRO A 816 2.30 24.73 -40.42
CA PRO A 816 1.76 24.16 -39.17
C PRO A 816 1.04 25.18 -38.27
N GLU A 817 1.54 26.41 -38.20
CA GLU A 817 1.08 27.49 -37.35
C GLU A 817 -0.24 28.10 -37.88
N LEU A 818 -0.37 28.30 -39.20
CA LEU A 818 -1.62 28.72 -39.81
C LEU A 818 -2.68 27.62 -39.72
N MET A 819 -2.31 26.34 -39.88
CA MET A 819 -3.25 25.23 -39.72
C MET A 819 -3.78 25.14 -38.29
N THR A 820 -2.88 25.25 -37.30
CA THR A 820 -3.24 25.32 -35.88
C THR A 820 -4.15 26.52 -35.61
N THR A 821 -3.80 27.70 -36.13
CA THR A 821 -4.61 28.91 -35.94
C THR A 821 -5.98 28.79 -36.58
N SER A 822 -6.07 28.19 -37.78
CA SER A 822 -7.33 27.92 -38.47
C SER A 822 -8.19 26.88 -37.74
N ALA A 823 -7.58 25.88 -37.10
CA ALA A 823 -8.28 24.89 -36.28
C ALA A 823 -8.84 25.52 -35.00
N ILE A 824 -8.05 26.38 -34.33
CA ILE A 824 -8.49 27.17 -33.18
C ILE A 824 -9.61 28.13 -33.59
N GLN A 825 -9.49 28.80 -34.75
CA GLN A 825 -10.54 29.67 -35.29
C GLN A 825 -11.84 28.90 -35.51
N ARG A 826 -11.79 27.71 -36.10
CA ARG A 826 -12.96 26.84 -36.29
C ARG A 826 -13.62 26.42 -34.98
N LEU A 827 -12.81 26.08 -33.97
CA LEU A 827 -13.31 25.77 -32.64
C LEU A 827 -14.00 27.00 -32.01
N ILE A 828 -13.42 28.18 -32.17
CA ILE A 828 -14.00 29.44 -31.68
C ILE A 828 -15.31 29.78 -32.42
N LEU A 829 -15.38 29.55 -33.73
CA LEU A 829 -16.53 29.85 -34.59
C LEU A 829 -17.63 28.77 -34.58
N GLN A 830 -17.41 27.62 -33.93
CA GLN A 830 -18.33 26.47 -33.92
C GLN A 830 -18.69 25.96 -35.32
N GLU A 831 -17.71 25.91 -36.21
CA GLU A 831 -17.86 25.19 -37.48
C GLU A 831 -17.81 23.68 -37.25
N ASP A 832 -18.40 22.89 -38.15
CA ASP A 832 -18.40 21.42 -38.05
C ASP A 832 -16.97 20.90 -37.87
N ALA A 833 -16.82 19.93 -36.96
CA ALA A 833 -15.52 19.33 -36.62
C ALA A 833 -14.94 18.58 -37.83
N LYS A 834 -14.11 19.27 -38.62
CA LYS A 834 -13.29 18.63 -39.66
C LYS A 834 -12.14 17.87 -38.99
N PRO A 835 -11.80 16.66 -39.46
CA PRO A 835 -10.65 15.91 -38.95
C PRO A 835 -9.38 16.75 -39.14
N PHE A 836 -8.64 16.95 -38.05
CA PHE A 836 -7.37 17.69 -38.08
C PHE A 836 -6.24 16.72 -38.41
N THR A 837 -5.88 16.67 -39.68
CA THR A 837 -4.83 15.80 -40.21
C THR A 837 -3.79 16.68 -40.91
N PRO A 838 -2.79 17.19 -40.18
CA PRO A 838 -1.74 17.99 -40.79
C PRO A 838 -0.92 17.15 -41.78
N PRO A 839 -0.41 17.75 -42.87
CA PRO A 839 0.47 17.05 -43.80
C PRO A 839 1.80 16.69 -43.12
N ASP A 840 2.51 15.74 -43.72
CA ASP A 840 3.85 15.39 -43.26
C ASP A 840 4.81 16.57 -43.48
N ILE A 841 5.72 16.76 -42.54
CA ILE A 841 6.71 17.84 -42.56
C ILE A 841 8.10 17.26 -42.86
N THR A 842 8.84 17.93 -43.74
CA THR A 842 10.24 17.56 -44.01
C THR A 842 11.14 18.18 -42.95
N MET A 843 11.88 17.34 -42.24
CA MET A 843 12.90 17.75 -41.28
C MET A 843 14.27 17.59 -41.92
N TRP A 844 15.09 18.63 -41.83
CA TRP A 844 16.49 18.61 -42.22
C TRP A 844 17.34 18.23 -41.01
N ILE A 845 18.29 17.34 -41.26
CA ILE A 845 19.17 16.78 -40.25
C ILE A 845 20.58 17.13 -40.66
N LYS A 846 21.31 17.81 -39.77
CA LYS A 846 22.72 18.12 -39.95
C LYS A 846 23.48 17.64 -38.73
N SER A 847 24.46 16.77 -38.96
CA SER A 847 25.29 16.18 -37.90
C SER A 847 26.73 16.66 -38.03
N LEU A 848 27.28 17.13 -36.91
CA LEU A 848 28.69 17.46 -36.75
C LEU A 848 29.30 16.43 -35.81
N GLY A 849 30.34 15.73 -36.25
CA GLY A 849 30.96 14.69 -35.45
C GLY A 849 32.33 14.28 -36.00
N ALA A 850 33.00 13.38 -35.29
CA ALA A 850 34.29 12.87 -35.71
C ALA A 850 34.19 11.93 -36.92
N GLN A 851 35.25 11.90 -37.74
CA GLN A 851 35.30 11.15 -39.00
C GLN A 851 35.00 9.65 -38.80
N ASN A 852 34.25 9.05 -39.74
CA ASN A 852 33.89 7.62 -39.78
C ASN A 852 33.06 7.09 -38.60
N GLN A 853 32.40 7.97 -37.84
CA GLN A 853 31.77 7.60 -36.59
C GLN A 853 30.34 8.17 -36.40
N LEU A 854 29.71 8.69 -37.46
CA LEU A 854 28.40 9.32 -37.37
C LEU A 854 27.25 8.30 -37.26
N THR A 855 26.34 8.55 -36.31
CA THR A 855 25.08 7.82 -36.11
C THR A 855 23.96 8.48 -36.91
N THR A 856 23.17 7.66 -37.59
CA THR A 856 21.98 8.07 -38.34
C THR A 856 20.78 8.24 -37.42
N THR A 857 19.97 9.24 -37.71
CA THR A 857 18.77 9.57 -36.92
C THR A 857 17.47 9.01 -37.52
N SER A 858 17.54 8.48 -38.73
CA SER A 858 16.41 7.88 -39.48
C SER A 858 16.26 6.37 -39.28
N GLU A 859 17.13 5.74 -38.50
CA GLU A 859 17.11 4.30 -38.24
C GLU A 859 16.59 3.99 -36.83
N LEU A 860 16.01 2.79 -36.68
CA LEU A 860 15.65 2.25 -35.37
C LEU A 860 16.93 1.96 -34.55
N PRO A 861 16.94 2.21 -33.23
CA PRO A 861 15.81 2.64 -32.39
C PRO A 861 15.67 4.16 -32.23
N LEU A 862 16.57 4.96 -32.83
CA LEU A 862 16.68 6.39 -32.53
C LEU A 862 15.44 7.18 -32.96
N GLU A 863 14.94 6.91 -34.16
CA GLU A 863 13.74 7.57 -34.69
C GLU A 863 12.55 7.46 -33.72
N SER A 864 12.33 6.26 -33.17
CA SER A 864 11.26 5.95 -32.23
C SER A 864 11.41 6.70 -30.89
N PHE A 865 12.64 6.74 -30.34
CA PHE A 865 12.92 7.51 -29.12
C PHE A 865 12.69 9.00 -29.33
N LEU A 866 13.18 9.56 -30.44
CA LEU A 866 13.00 10.98 -30.76
C LEU A 866 11.53 11.33 -31.01
N HIS A 867 10.77 10.45 -31.68
CA HIS A 867 9.34 10.64 -31.88
C HIS A 867 8.58 10.67 -30.55
N SER A 868 8.81 9.67 -29.70
CA SER A 868 8.18 9.56 -28.38
C SER A 868 8.53 10.74 -27.47
N GLN A 869 9.80 11.16 -27.49
CA GLN A 869 10.25 12.30 -26.70
C GLN A 869 9.65 13.62 -27.20
N ARG A 870 9.64 13.87 -28.53
CA ARG A 870 8.95 15.03 -29.12
C ARG A 870 7.49 15.09 -28.71
N TYR A 871 6.76 13.98 -28.83
CA TYR A 871 5.34 13.93 -28.44
C TYR A 871 5.15 14.29 -26.96
N GLN A 872 5.91 13.65 -26.06
CA GLN A 872 5.79 13.89 -24.61
C GLN A 872 6.12 15.34 -24.23
N THR A 873 7.24 15.89 -24.74
CA THR A 873 7.63 17.29 -24.49
C THR A 873 6.56 18.25 -25.03
N ARG A 874 6.07 18.02 -26.24
CA ARG A 874 5.08 18.87 -26.90
C ARG A 874 3.75 18.88 -26.15
N ILE A 875 3.22 17.72 -25.75
CA ILE A 875 1.97 17.62 -24.99
C ILE A 875 2.12 18.29 -23.62
N ALA A 876 3.22 18.03 -22.90
CA ALA A 876 3.47 18.66 -21.60
C ALA A 876 3.53 20.20 -21.71
N HIS A 877 4.21 20.70 -22.75
CA HIS A 877 4.29 22.13 -23.05
C HIS A 877 2.91 22.74 -23.36
N LEU A 878 2.14 22.12 -24.27
CA LEU A 878 0.82 22.60 -24.68
C LEU A 878 -0.19 22.59 -23.53
N LEU A 879 -0.22 21.54 -22.70
CA LEU A 879 -1.12 21.48 -21.54
C LEU A 879 -0.76 22.51 -20.46
N THR A 880 0.54 22.80 -20.29
CA THR A 880 1.01 23.85 -19.38
C THR A 880 0.64 25.25 -19.89
N GLN A 881 0.76 25.47 -21.20
CA GLN A 881 0.37 26.73 -21.84
C GLN A 881 -1.15 26.94 -21.86
N TYR A 882 -1.91 25.89 -22.15
CA TYR A 882 -3.36 25.91 -22.33
C TYR A 882 -4.08 24.93 -21.37
N PRO A 883 -4.09 25.20 -20.06
CA PRO A 883 -4.64 24.28 -19.05
C PRO A 883 -6.15 24.08 -19.13
N SER A 884 -6.85 24.90 -19.91
CA SER A 884 -8.30 24.81 -20.14
C SER A 884 -8.68 23.80 -21.23
N LEU A 885 -7.72 23.23 -21.95
CA LEU A 885 -7.96 22.25 -23.01
C LEU A 885 -7.75 20.81 -22.49
N THR A 886 -8.60 19.89 -22.94
CA THR A 886 -8.39 18.45 -22.71
C THR A 886 -7.37 17.88 -23.68
N LEU A 887 -6.76 16.73 -23.36
CA LEU A 887 -5.78 16.06 -24.23
C LEU A 887 -6.35 15.76 -25.62
N ALA A 888 -7.61 15.32 -25.71
CA ALA A 888 -8.29 15.08 -26.98
C ALA A 888 -8.43 16.36 -27.83
N GLN A 889 -8.76 17.49 -27.20
CA GLN A 889 -8.81 18.79 -27.87
C GLN A 889 -7.42 19.24 -28.35
N VAL A 890 -6.39 19.04 -27.53
CA VAL A 890 -5.00 19.36 -27.92
C VAL A 890 -4.58 18.57 -29.17
N LYS A 891 -4.84 17.26 -29.21
CA LYS A 891 -4.56 16.40 -30.38
C LYS A 891 -5.30 16.85 -31.65
N GLN A 892 -6.47 17.48 -31.51
CA GLN A 892 -7.31 17.94 -32.64
C GLN A 892 -7.04 19.39 -33.09
N LEU A 893 -6.22 20.15 -32.35
CA LEU A 893 -6.01 21.57 -32.62
C LEU A 893 -4.57 21.90 -33.01
N PHE A 894 -3.59 21.18 -32.45
CA PHE A 894 -2.18 21.53 -32.57
C PHE A 894 -1.40 20.52 -33.40
N THR A 895 -0.44 21.02 -34.18
CA THR A 895 0.58 20.21 -34.82
C THR A 895 1.69 19.81 -33.83
N GLN A 896 2.41 18.74 -34.15
CA GLN A 896 3.52 18.24 -33.32
C GLN A 896 4.77 19.13 -33.39
N ILE A 897 5.06 19.71 -34.55
CA ILE A 897 6.27 20.46 -34.89
C ILE A 897 5.87 21.79 -35.55
N TRP A 898 6.55 22.87 -35.17
CA TRP A 898 6.52 24.19 -35.79
C TRP A 898 7.73 24.41 -36.72
N MET A 899 7.63 25.39 -37.62
CA MET A 899 8.67 25.68 -38.62
C MET A 899 10.01 26.10 -38.00
N ASP A 900 9.96 26.83 -36.89
CA ASP A 900 11.14 27.32 -36.15
C ASP A 900 11.54 26.43 -34.97
N ASP A 901 10.97 25.22 -34.87
CA ASP A 901 11.40 24.24 -33.87
C ASP A 901 12.74 23.61 -34.28
N LEU A 902 13.60 23.41 -33.29
CA LEU A 902 14.90 22.78 -33.38
C LEU A 902 15.01 21.71 -32.29
N ASP A 903 15.33 20.50 -32.70
CA ASP A 903 15.75 19.44 -31.79
C ASP A 903 17.26 19.25 -31.90
N LEU A 904 17.92 19.04 -30.75
CA LEU A 904 19.35 18.79 -30.66
C LEU A 904 19.60 17.41 -30.03
N CYS A 905 20.40 16.58 -30.70
CA CYS A 905 20.83 15.28 -30.19
C CYS A 905 22.34 15.30 -29.90
N PHE A 906 22.71 14.86 -28.71
CA PHE A 906 24.08 14.79 -28.22
C PHE A 906 24.45 13.33 -28.02
N PHE A 907 25.48 12.85 -28.72
CA PHE A 907 25.94 11.47 -28.63
C PHE A 907 27.22 11.39 -27.80
N TRP A 908 27.24 10.41 -26.91
CA TRP A 908 28.40 10.13 -26.08
C TRP A 908 28.71 8.64 -26.08
N ASP A 909 29.99 8.31 -25.91
CA ASP A 909 30.44 6.96 -25.64
C ASP A 909 31.47 6.93 -24.50
N SER A 910 31.58 5.76 -23.88
CA SER A 910 32.59 5.46 -22.87
C SER A 910 33.59 4.49 -23.47
N THR A 911 34.80 4.96 -23.73
CA THR A 911 35.88 4.11 -24.27
C THR A 911 36.30 3.00 -23.31
N ALA A 912 36.07 3.19 -22.01
CA ALA A 912 36.41 2.22 -20.97
C ALA A 912 35.39 1.07 -20.84
N THR A 913 34.10 1.32 -21.08
CA THR A 913 33.03 0.32 -20.91
C THR A 913 32.38 -0.12 -22.22
N GLY A 914 32.65 0.57 -23.33
CA GLY A 914 31.99 0.37 -24.63
C GLY A 914 30.52 0.82 -24.66
N GLN A 915 30.02 1.40 -23.57
CA GLN A 915 28.65 1.88 -23.46
C GLN A 915 28.46 3.14 -24.31
N ARG A 916 27.32 3.22 -24.99
CA ARG A 916 26.94 4.34 -25.85
C ARG A 916 25.56 4.86 -25.45
N GLY A 917 25.35 6.14 -25.65
CA GLY A 917 24.08 6.78 -25.35
C GLY A 917 23.87 8.06 -26.13
N HIS A 918 22.66 8.58 -26.02
CA HIS A 918 22.32 9.90 -26.51
C HIS A 918 21.46 10.66 -25.50
N LEU A 919 21.55 11.97 -25.57
CA LEU A 919 20.64 12.90 -24.93
C LEU A 919 20.00 13.73 -26.03
N ALA A 920 18.67 13.84 -26.02
CA ALA A 920 17.96 14.71 -26.93
C ALA A 920 17.33 15.86 -26.16
N LEU A 921 17.43 17.07 -26.71
CA LEU A 921 16.72 18.26 -26.27
C LEU A 921 15.74 18.60 -27.39
N THR A 922 14.45 18.36 -27.13
CA THR A 922 13.38 18.55 -28.13
C THR A 922 12.53 19.78 -27.79
N GLY A 923 12.00 20.44 -28.82
CA GLY A 923 11.06 21.56 -28.66
C GLY A 923 11.70 22.91 -28.35
N LEU A 924 12.95 23.16 -28.79
CA LEU A 924 13.54 24.50 -28.75
C LEU A 924 12.95 25.32 -29.90
N ASN A 925 12.22 26.37 -29.59
CA ASN A 925 11.68 27.26 -30.63
C ASN A 925 12.59 28.48 -30.79
N LEU A 926 13.16 28.66 -31.99
CA LEU A 926 14.06 29.78 -32.31
C LEU A 926 13.32 31.00 -32.88
N CYS A 927 11.99 31.02 -32.80
CA CYS A 927 11.22 32.19 -33.19
C CYS A 927 11.46 33.33 -32.19
N LEU A 928 11.65 34.55 -32.71
CA LEU A 928 11.87 35.75 -31.89
C LEU A 928 10.56 36.35 -31.35
N TYR A 929 9.41 35.94 -31.88
CA TYR A 929 8.09 36.42 -31.51
C TYR A 929 7.18 35.22 -31.15
N SER A 930 5.97 35.50 -30.64
CA SER A 930 5.03 34.43 -30.31
C SER A 930 4.69 33.60 -31.56
N PRO A 931 4.90 32.26 -31.56
CA PRO A 931 4.65 31.41 -32.72
C PRO A 931 3.17 31.37 -33.13
N LEU A 932 2.27 31.70 -32.20
CA LEU A 932 0.83 31.83 -32.45
C LEU A 932 0.34 33.20 -31.91
N PRO A 933 0.43 34.29 -32.69
CA PRO A 933 -0.06 35.60 -32.29
C PRO A 933 -1.59 35.70 -32.45
N LEU A 934 -2.31 34.83 -31.74
CA LEU A 934 -3.77 34.67 -31.87
C LEU A 934 -4.53 35.98 -31.62
N ALA A 935 -4.07 36.82 -30.71
CA ALA A 935 -4.69 38.12 -30.43
C ALA A 935 -4.61 39.09 -31.63
N ALA A 936 -3.49 39.12 -32.35
CA ALA A 936 -3.33 39.95 -33.54
C ALA A 936 -4.19 39.43 -34.70
N TRP A 937 -4.25 38.10 -34.86
CA TRP A 937 -5.05 37.46 -35.91
C TRP A 937 -6.55 37.63 -35.71
N PHE A 938 -7.03 37.49 -34.46
CA PHE A 938 -8.44 37.61 -34.14
C PHE A 938 -8.88 39.05 -33.84
N GLY A 939 -7.95 40.00 -33.75
CA GLY A 939 -8.24 41.42 -33.51
C GLY A 939 -9.10 42.08 -34.61
N HIS A 940 -9.10 41.51 -35.81
CA HIS A 940 -9.93 41.98 -36.94
C HIS A 940 -11.33 41.34 -37.01
N MET A 941 -11.67 40.40 -36.12
CA MET A 941 -12.96 39.70 -36.14
C MET A 941 -14.04 40.46 -35.34
N ASP A 942 -15.26 40.52 -35.88
CA ASP A 942 -16.40 41.16 -35.22
C ASP A 942 -16.69 40.53 -33.84
N ALA A 943 -16.70 41.35 -32.79
CA ALA A 943 -16.98 40.91 -31.41
C ALA A 943 -18.34 40.18 -31.25
N LYS A 944 -19.29 40.38 -32.18
CA LYS A 944 -20.57 39.66 -32.23
C LYS A 944 -20.44 38.20 -32.70
N ALA A 945 -19.43 37.87 -33.52
CA ALA A 945 -19.15 36.51 -33.97
C ALA A 945 -18.66 35.59 -32.82
N PHE A 946 -18.00 36.16 -31.81
CA PHE A 946 -17.57 35.44 -30.60
C PHE A 946 -18.73 35.06 -29.64
N ILE A 947 -19.88 35.72 -29.77
CA ILE A 947 -21.02 35.61 -28.84
C ILE A 947 -22.16 34.75 -29.43
N GLY A 948 -22.24 34.62 -30.76
CA GLY A 948 -23.35 33.95 -31.44
C GLY A 948 -23.29 32.42 -31.38
N ARG A 949 -24.38 31.81 -30.87
CA ARG A 949 -24.75 30.37 -30.87
C ARG A 949 -24.31 29.49 -29.69
N ALA A 950 -24.45 29.95 -28.45
CA ALA A 950 -24.53 29.05 -27.29
C ALA A 950 -25.87 29.24 -26.56
N LEU A 951 -26.75 28.23 -26.66
CA LEU A 951 -28.12 28.24 -26.11
C LEU A 951 -28.18 28.05 -24.57
N PHE A 952 -27.05 27.96 -23.85
CA PHE A 952 -27.00 27.76 -22.39
C PHE A 952 -25.90 28.60 -21.71
N SER A 953 -26.19 29.14 -20.52
CA SER A 953 -25.31 30.06 -19.78
C SER A 953 -24.05 29.39 -19.19
N ALA A 954 -24.10 28.09 -18.91
CA ALA A 954 -22.95 27.31 -18.40
C ALA A 954 -21.84 27.18 -19.44
N THR A 955 -22.20 26.87 -20.69
CA THR A 955 -21.28 26.76 -21.83
C THR A 955 -20.68 28.11 -22.23
N VAL A 956 -21.39 29.23 -22.01
CA VAL A 956 -20.89 30.58 -22.30
C VAL A 956 -19.74 30.98 -21.35
N ARG A 957 -19.85 30.64 -20.06
CA ARG A 957 -18.79 30.95 -19.07
C ARG A 957 -17.53 30.14 -19.35
N GLU A 958 -17.66 28.85 -19.57
CA GLU A 958 -16.54 27.96 -19.92
C GLU A 958 -15.88 28.40 -21.24
N ARG A 959 -16.68 28.76 -22.26
CA ARG A 959 -16.18 29.28 -23.54
C ARG A 959 -15.45 30.61 -23.39
N LYS A 960 -15.98 31.54 -22.58
CA LYS A 960 -15.31 32.82 -22.31
C LYS A 960 -13.96 32.63 -21.63
N LEU A 961 -13.86 31.68 -20.69
CA LEU A 961 -12.61 31.31 -20.03
C LEU A 961 -11.63 30.63 -20.99
N LEU A 962 -12.11 29.71 -21.84
CA LEU A 962 -11.30 29.06 -22.87
C LEU A 962 -10.73 30.07 -23.87
N VAL A 963 -11.56 30.96 -24.41
CA VAL A 963 -11.14 32.01 -25.34
C VAL A 963 -10.17 32.99 -24.66
N ALA A 964 -10.45 33.41 -23.43
CA ALA A 964 -9.52 34.26 -22.68
C ALA A 964 -8.17 33.56 -22.40
N SER A 965 -8.18 32.25 -22.17
CA SER A 965 -6.98 31.42 -21.98
C SER A 965 -6.16 31.31 -23.26
N LEU A 966 -6.81 31.11 -24.42
CA LEU A 966 -6.18 31.04 -25.74
C LEU A 966 -5.62 32.41 -26.21
N LEU A 967 -6.33 33.51 -25.95
CA LEU A 967 -5.94 34.86 -26.38
C LEU A 967 -4.91 35.54 -25.47
N LYS A 968 -4.64 34.98 -24.29
CA LYS A 968 -3.66 35.55 -23.35
C LYS A 968 -2.25 35.30 -23.89
N SER A 969 -1.64 36.30 -24.51
CA SER A 969 -0.22 36.27 -24.88
C SER A 969 0.62 36.06 -23.62
N ARG A 970 1.45 35.01 -23.61
CA ARG A 970 2.34 34.66 -22.48
C ARG A 970 3.82 34.85 -22.81
N ALA A 971 4.17 35.13 -24.06
CA ALA A 971 5.49 35.61 -24.47
C ALA A 971 5.47 37.15 -24.52
N LYS A 972 6.60 37.80 -24.23
CA LYS A 972 6.74 39.23 -24.54
C LYS A 972 6.76 39.34 -26.06
N ASP A 973 5.78 40.03 -26.65
CA ASP A 973 5.79 40.31 -28.10
C ASP A 973 7.05 41.14 -28.42
N ALA A 974 8.05 40.49 -29.02
CA ALA A 974 9.23 41.17 -29.53
C ALA A 974 8.99 41.54 -31.00
N CYS A 975 9.59 42.65 -31.44
CA CYS A 975 9.51 43.08 -32.82
C CYS A 975 10.18 42.04 -33.73
N PRO A 976 9.52 41.56 -34.80
CA PRO A 976 10.14 40.64 -35.75
C PRO A 976 11.20 41.32 -36.63
N VAL A 977 11.29 42.66 -36.61
CA VAL A 977 12.29 43.42 -37.35
C VAL A 977 13.57 43.52 -36.53
N ARG A 978 14.67 43.08 -37.13
CA ARG A 978 16.00 43.15 -36.57
C ARG A 978 16.83 44.18 -37.32
N VAL A 979 17.77 44.80 -36.61
CA VAL A 979 18.71 45.79 -37.15
C VAL A 979 20.11 45.25 -36.99
N VAL A 980 20.87 45.22 -38.07
CA VAL A 980 22.33 45.00 -38.06
C VAL A 980 22.99 46.28 -38.55
N VAL A 981 24.04 46.70 -37.86
CA VAL A 981 24.82 47.89 -38.20
C VAL A 981 26.23 47.43 -38.53
N GLU A 982 26.63 47.62 -39.78
CA GLU A 982 27.97 47.31 -40.28
C GLU A 982 28.73 48.62 -40.50
N CYS A 983 29.99 48.65 -40.06
CA CYS A 983 30.84 49.81 -40.18
C CYS A 983 32.29 49.35 -40.41
N VAL A 984 33.06 50.14 -41.14
CA VAL A 984 34.49 49.87 -41.35
C VAL A 984 35.23 50.00 -40.00
N PRO A 985 36.09 49.02 -39.63
CA PRO A 985 36.72 48.97 -38.30
C PRO A 985 37.81 50.04 -38.09
N GLU A 986 38.45 50.52 -39.16
CA GLU A 986 39.44 51.58 -39.11
C GLU A 986 39.16 52.60 -40.22
N VAL A 987 39.21 53.90 -39.87
CA VAL A 987 39.01 54.99 -40.81
C VAL A 987 40.10 56.04 -40.60
N VAL A 988 40.77 56.42 -41.69
CA VAL A 988 41.86 57.41 -41.67
C VAL A 988 41.26 58.81 -41.76
N MET A 989 41.70 59.73 -40.89
CA MET A 989 41.26 61.12 -40.95
C MET A 989 41.79 61.81 -42.20
N ASN A 990 40.91 62.57 -42.86
CA ASN A 990 41.30 63.39 -44.00
C ASN A 990 42.20 64.55 -43.54
N ALA A 991 43.02 65.09 -44.46
CA ALA A 991 43.96 66.19 -44.20
C ALA A 991 43.32 67.46 -43.59
N ASP A 992 41.99 67.62 -43.73
CA ASP A 992 41.21 68.74 -43.18
C ASP A 992 40.69 68.51 -41.74
N GLY A 993 41.13 67.44 -41.06
CA GLY A 993 40.70 67.12 -39.69
C GLY A 993 39.26 66.61 -39.56
N LYS A 994 38.69 66.10 -40.66
CA LYS A 994 37.33 65.54 -40.74
C LYS A 994 37.38 64.03 -40.97
N CYS A 995 36.49 63.30 -40.30
CA CYS A 995 36.31 61.87 -40.51
C CYS A 995 34.91 61.59 -41.06
N PHE A 996 34.85 60.79 -42.13
CA PHE A 996 33.61 60.28 -42.71
C PHE A 996 33.61 58.76 -42.56
N VAL A 997 32.58 58.23 -41.93
CA VAL A 997 32.41 56.81 -41.72
C VAL A 997 31.16 56.36 -42.44
N GLU A 998 31.30 55.41 -43.37
CA GLU A 998 30.16 54.75 -44.00
C GLU A 998 29.62 53.69 -43.04
N VAL A 999 28.33 53.81 -42.74
CA VAL A 999 27.58 52.91 -41.84
C VAL A 999 26.45 52.29 -42.64
N ASP A 1000 26.54 50.98 -42.85
CA ASP A 1000 25.49 50.20 -43.48
C ASP A 1000 24.51 49.74 -42.40
N ILE A 1001 23.23 50.11 -42.54
CA ILE A 1001 22.15 49.65 -41.66
C ILE A 1001 21.29 48.67 -42.43
N ILE A 1002 21.20 47.45 -41.93
CA ILE A 1002 20.40 46.38 -42.51
C ILE A 1002 19.20 46.13 -41.61
N LEU A 1003 17.99 46.40 -42.11
CA LEU A 1003 16.75 45.99 -41.47
C LEU A 1003 16.28 44.69 -42.10
N GLY A 1004 16.10 43.66 -41.27
CA GLY A 1004 15.56 42.37 -41.68
C GLY A 1004 14.26 42.06 -40.99
N ASN A 1005 13.27 41.57 -41.73
CA ASN A 1005 12.09 40.97 -41.15
C ASN A 1005 12.34 39.47 -40.92
N SER A 1006 12.58 39.09 -39.66
CA SER A 1006 12.80 37.69 -39.27
C SER A 1006 11.50 36.90 -39.18
N SER A 1007 10.33 37.53 -39.36
CA SER A 1007 9.06 36.81 -39.49
C SER A 1007 8.95 36.20 -40.88
N TRP A 1008 8.48 34.96 -40.91
CA TRP A 1008 8.14 34.23 -42.13
C TRP A 1008 6.65 34.33 -42.49
N MET A 1009 5.85 34.98 -41.63
CA MET A 1009 4.39 35.03 -41.72
C MET A 1009 3.85 36.44 -41.89
N HIS A 1010 4.49 37.43 -41.27
CA HIS A 1010 3.98 38.79 -41.17
C HIS A 1010 4.81 39.77 -41.98
N VAL A 1011 4.14 40.63 -42.75
CA VAL A 1011 4.77 41.83 -43.32
C VAL A 1011 5.00 42.83 -42.19
N ALA A 1012 6.22 43.36 -42.11
CA ALA A 1012 6.56 44.38 -41.12
C ALA A 1012 6.60 45.77 -41.78
N GLU A 1013 5.79 46.71 -41.28
CA GLU A 1013 5.92 48.11 -41.62
C GLU A 1013 6.99 48.75 -40.73
N TYR A 1014 7.95 49.46 -41.33
CA TYR A 1014 9.02 50.11 -40.59
C TYR A 1014 9.08 51.61 -40.89
N GLN A 1015 9.47 52.36 -39.87
CA GLN A 1015 9.91 53.75 -39.96
C GLN A 1015 11.26 53.82 -39.24
N PHE A 1016 12.29 54.26 -39.96
CA PHE A 1016 13.64 54.41 -39.47
C PHE A 1016 14.03 55.88 -39.53
N GLU A 1017 14.57 56.38 -38.41
CA GLU A 1017 15.04 57.76 -38.27
C GLU A 1017 16.42 57.76 -37.61
N ALA A 1018 17.42 58.30 -38.30
CA ALA A 1018 18.78 58.50 -37.78
C ALA A 1018 18.88 59.82 -37.01
N ILE A 1019 18.91 59.73 -35.68
CA ILE A 1019 18.93 60.90 -34.78
C ILE A 1019 20.37 61.43 -34.64
N SER A 1020 20.56 62.75 -34.76
CA SER A 1020 21.87 63.43 -34.80
C SER A 1020 22.23 64.21 -33.52
N SER A 1021 21.60 63.93 -32.37
CA SER A 1021 21.89 64.62 -31.11
C SER A 1021 21.67 63.74 -29.87
N PHE A 1022 22.62 63.77 -28.92
CA PHE A 1022 22.38 63.41 -27.53
C PHE A 1022 21.49 64.49 -26.91
N SER A 1023 20.17 64.31 -26.92
CA SER A 1023 19.29 65.10 -26.07
C SER A 1023 19.40 64.56 -24.64
N SER A 1024 20.01 65.34 -23.76
CA SER A 1024 19.83 65.17 -22.32
C SER A 1024 18.36 65.42 -21.96
N SER A 1025 17.55 64.38 -22.05
CA SER A 1025 16.23 64.29 -21.42
C SER A 1025 16.09 62.90 -20.83
N VAL A 1026 16.83 62.68 -19.74
CA VAL A 1026 16.35 61.80 -18.67
C VAL A 1026 15.09 62.50 -18.15
N GLU A 1027 13.92 62.11 -18.66
CA GLU A 1027 12.69 62.35 -17.91
C GLU A 1027 12.81 61.51 -16.63
N ASP A 1028 12.88 62.22 -15.51
CA ASP A 1028 12.82 61.65 -14.17
C ASP A 1028 11.63 60.67 -14.08
N ALA A 1029 11.94 59.40 -13.85
CA ALA A 1029 10.98 58.48 -13.28
C ALA A 1029 10.47 59.09 -11.96
N PRO A 1030 9.15 59.23 -11.74
CA PRO A 1030 8.67 59.81 -10.50
C PRO A 1030 8.91 58.84 -9.35
N VAL A 1031 9.85 59.21 -8.48
CA VAL A 1031 10.06 58.60 -7.16
C VAL A 1031 8.82 58.89 -6.31
N LYS A 1032 8.00 57.85 -6.07
CA LYS A 1032 6.93 57.91 -5.06
C LYS A 1032 7.52 57.71 -3.66
N GLY A 1033 7.67 58.81 -2.93
CA GLY A 1033 7.88 58.88 -1.49
C GLY A 1033 6.76 59.69 -0.81
N SER A 1034 6.22 59.15 0.27
CA SER A 1034 5.02 59.49 1.05
C SER A 1034 4.86 60.92 1.60
N SER A 1035 3.60 61.41 1.70
CA SER A 1035 2.96 61.80 2.98
C SER A 1035 1.48 62.25 2.82
N LYS A 1036 0.57 61.52 3.51
CA LYS A 1036 -0.67 61.88 4.27
C LYS A 1036 -1.36 63.24 3.98
N ASN A 1037 -2.69 63.38 3.85
CA ASN A 1037 -3.80 62.80 4.64
C ASN A 1037 -5.20 63.07 4.00
N VAL A 1038 -6.16 62.14 4.21
CA VAL A 1038 -7.63 62.27 4.42
C VAL A 1038 -8.45 63.08 3.39
N GLY A 1039 -9.43 62.52 2.65
CA GLY A 1039 -10.59 61.74 3.08
C GLY A 1039 -11.56 61.45 1.91
N ASP A 1040 -12.50 60.54 2.18
CA ASP A 1040 -13.71 60.15 1.44
C ASP A 1040 -13.66 59.16 0.24
N ARG A 1041 -14.45 58.08 0.42
CA ARG A 1041 -14.96 57.08 -0.55
C ARG A 1041 -15.96 57.76 -1.55
N PRO A 1042 -16.44 57.15 -2.68
CA PRO A 1042 -16.63 55.71 -2.96
C PRO A 1042 -16.48 55.22 -4.45
N SER A 1043 -16.66 53.89 -4.61
CA SER A 1043 -17.38 53.15 -5.70
C SER A 1043 -16.90 53.11 -7.17
N THR A 1044 -16.61 51.87 -7.62
CA THR A 1044 -17.01 51.18 -8.89
C THR A 1044 -17.48 52.01 -10.11
N VAL A 1045 -16.86 51.81 -11.29
CA VAL A 1045 -17.48 51.54 -12.62
C VAL A 1045 -16.38 51.05 -13.60
N GLY A 1046 -16.70 50.05 -14.45
CA GLY A 1046 -15.80 49.40 -15.42
C GLY A 1046 -15.58 50.14 -16.75
N PRO A 1047 -14.81 49.56 -17.71
CA PRO A 1047 -14.46 50.25 -18.96
C PRO A 1047 -15.48 49.97 -20.07
N THR A 1048 -16.10 51.04 -20.57
CA THR A 1048 -16.87 51.05 -21.83
C THR A 1048 -16.12 51.83 -22.91
N ALA A 1049 -15.87 51.11 -24.01
CA ALA A 1049 -15.90 51.51 -25.42
C ALA A 1049 -15.61 52.97 -25.82
N LEU A 1050 -14.64 53.14 -26.72
CA LEU A 1050 -14.65 54.19 -27.74
C LEU A 1050 -14.47 53.54 -29.11
N SER A 1051 -15.45 53.79 -29.98
CA SER A 1051 -15.49 53.39 -31.38
C SER A 1051 -15.70 54.63 -32.25
N LYS A 1052 -15.25 54.51 -33.50
CA LYS A 1052 -15.56 55.33 -34.71
C LYS A 1052 -14.80 56.64 -34.88
N ARG A 1053 -13.96 56.70 -35.92
CA ARG A 1053 -14.39 57.06 -37.29
C ARG A 1053 -13.27 56.83 -38.30
N LEU A 1054 -13.56 56.03 -39.33
CA LEU A 1054 -12.90 56.05 -40.64
C LEU A 1054 -14.02 56.19 -41.67
N SER A 1055 -13.90 57.19 -42.54
CA SER A 1055 -14.66 57.29 -43.78
C SER A 1055 -13.71 57.69 -44.90
N VAL A 1056 -13.79 56.91 -45.97
CA VAL A 1056 -13.01 56.95 -47.21
C VAL A 1056 -13.43 58.11 -48.09
N ALA A 1057 -12.48 58.73 -48.80
CA ALA A 1057 -12.69 59.32 -50.11
C ALA A 1057 -11.43 59.16 -50.96
N ALA A 1058 -11.62 58.65 -52.17
CA ALA A 1058 -10.60 58.34 -53.17
C ALA A 1058 -10.18 59.57 -53.98
N ALA A 1059 -8.93 59.61 -54.43
CA ALA A 1059 -8.53 60.29 -55.66
C ALA A 1059 -7.22 59.68 -56.21
N SER A 1060 -7.24 59.48 -57.52
CA SER A 1060 -6.19 58.97 -58.40
C SER A 1060 -4.98 59.91 -58.57
N GLY A 1061 -3.84 59.30 -58.89
CA GLY A 1061 -2.85 59.89 -59.81
C GLY A 1061 -1.51 60.31 -59.18
N GLY A 1062 -0.44 59.69 -59.69
CA GLY A 1062 0.78 60.40 -60.08
C GLY A 1062 1.77 60.88 -59.01
N GLU A 1063 3.02 60.50 -59.26
CA GLU A 1063 4.25 61.24 -58.93
C GLU A 1063 4.94 60.98 -57.58
N SER A 1064 6.13 60.39 -57.72
CA SER A 1064 7.26 60.44 -56.81
C SER A 1064 7.57 61.89 -56.40
N SER A 1065 7.36 62.23 -55.14
CA SER A 1065 7.86 63.49 -54.57
C SER A 1065 9.24 63.26 -53.96
N THR A 1066 10.26 63.67 -54.71
CA THR A 1066 11.60 63.95 -54.19
C THR A 1066 11.54 65.29 -53.44
N THR A 1067 11.48 65.26 -52.12
CA THR A 1067 11.71 66.46 -51.30
C THR A 1067 13.20 66.58 -51.01
N ASN A 1068 13.90 67.35 -51.84
CA ASN A 1068 15.22 67.89 -51.51
C ASN A 1068 15.07 68.80 -50.29
N SER A 1069 15.47 68.32 -49.10
CA SER A 1069 15.69 69.21 -47.96
C SER A 1069 17.05 69.88 -48.13
N THR A 1070 16.99 71.20 -48.21
CA THR A 1070 18.14 72.10 -48.20
C THR A 1070 18.87 72.01 -46.86
N ALA A 1071 20.20 71.92 -46.92
CA ALA A 1071 21.07 71.93 -45.76
C ALA A 1071 20.82 73.17 -44.87
N THR A 1072 20.13 72.97 -43.75
CA THR A 1072 20.07 73.95 -42.68
C THR A 1072 21.30 73.76 -41.79
N LYS A 1073 22.01 74.88 -41.56
CA LYS A 1073 23.13 74.97 -40.62
C LYS A 1073 22.68 74.47 -39.24
N GLY A 1074 23.25 73.35 -38.78
CA GLY A 1074 23.12 72.89 -37.40
C GLY A 1074 23.92 73.79 -36.44
N PRO A 1075 23.52 73.86 -35.15
CA PRO A 1075 24.17 74.70 -34.16
C PRO A 1075 25.59 74.23 -33.88
N SER A 1076 26.50 75.19 -33.72
CA SER A 1076 27.88 75.02 -33.31
C SER A 1076 27.95 74.31 -31.96
N GLY A 1077 28.26 73.02 -31.97
CA GLY A 1077 28.45 72.20 -30.76
C GLY A 1077 28.44 70.69 -30.98
N ASN A 1078 27.85 70.19 -32.07
CA ASN A 1078 27.77 68.74 -32.30
C ASN A 1078 29.02 68.19 -32.98
N THR A 1079 29.65 67.22 -32.32
CA THR A 1079 30.90 66.56 -32.73
C THR A 1079 30.62 65.35 -33.65
N PHE A 1080 29.34 65.09 -33.90
CA PHE A 1080 28.78 64.04 -34.73
C PHE A 1080 27.53 64.55 -35.46
N ALA A 1081 27.38 64.25 -36.75
CA ALA A 1081 26.14 64.40 -37.49
C ALA A 1081 26.01 63.35 -38.59
N TRP A 1082 24.78 63.02 -38.98
CA TRP A 1082 24.51 62.21 -40.17
C TRP A 1082 24.45 63.10 -41.42
N VAL A 1083 25.06 62.65 -42.52
CA VAL A 1083 25.06 63.33 -43.81
C VAL A 1083 24.26 62.50 -44.81
N GLY A 1084 23.26 63.12 -45.44
CA GLY A 1084 22.38 62.47 -46.44
C GLY A 1084 20.95 62.24 -45.94
N GLN A 1085 20.24 61.29 -46.56
CA GLN A 1085 18.87 60.93 -46.18
C GLN A 1085 18.88 60.18 -44.83
N THR A 1086 18.20 60.72 -43.82
CA THR A 1086 18.16 60.18 -42.45
C THR A 1086 16.84 59.49 -42.09
N HIS A 1087 15.84 59.58 -42.96
CA HIS A 1087 14.50 59.03 -42.73
C HIS A 1087 14.14 58.05 -43.84
N PHE A 1088 13.78 56.83 -43.45
CA PHE A 1088 13.34 55.77 -44.35
C PHE A 1088 12.06 55.13 -43.82
N SER A 1089 11.11 54.82 -44.69
CA SER A 1089 9.90 54.11 -44.33
C SER A 1089 9.50 53.14 -45.43
N GLY A 1090 8.95 51.99 -45.06
CA GLY A 1090 8.55 50.99 -46.05
C GLY A 1090 7.92 49.75 -45.44
N LYS A 1091 7.75 48.74 -46.28
CA LYS A 1091 7.27 47.41 -45.92
C LYS A 1091 8.38 46.40 -46.15
N LEU A 1092 8.60 45.53 -45.17
CA LEU A 1092 9.45 44.36 -45.28
C LEU A 1092 8.55 43.14 -45.40
N GLU A 1093 8.58 42.50 -46.57
CA GLU A 1093 8.00 41.19 -46.78
C GLU A 1093 8.62 40.16 -45.81
N PRO A 1094 7.94 39.03 -45.53
CA PRO A 1094 8.50 37.99 -44.68
C PRO A 1094 9.86 37.51 -45.19
N GLU A 1095 10.83 37.32 -44.29
CA GLU A 1095 12.21 36.92 -44.58
C GLU A 1095 12.98 37.87 -45.52
N SER A 1096 12.44 39.07 -45.78
CA SER A 1096 13.11 40.07 -46.60
C SER A 1096 13.97 41.00 -45.75
N GLN A 1097 15.00 41.56 -46.39
CA GLN A 1097 15.87 42.57 -45.81
C GLN A 1097 15.98 43.78 -46.73
N THR A 1098 16.21 44.93 -46.13
CA THR A 1098 16.55 46.16 -46.83
C THR A 1098 17.79 46.77 -46.20
N ARG A 1099 18.58 47.48 -47.00
CA ARG A 1099 19.85 48.08 -46.59
C ARG A 1099 19.81 49.58 -46.86
N PHE A 1100 20.19 50.36 -45.85
CA PHE A 1100 20.42 51.80 -45.96
C PHE A 1100 21.90 52.08 -45.78
N LYS A 1101 22.41 53.01 -46.57
CA LYS A 1101 23.76 53.55 -46.40
C LYS A 1101 23.66 54.91 -45.74
N LEU A 1102 24.28 55.06 -44.58
CA LEU A 1102 24.40 56.32 -43.89
C LEU A 1102 25.86 56.77 -43.86
N HIS A 1103 26.09 58.08 -43.94
CA HIS A 1103 27.41 58.65 -43.77
C HIS A 1103 27.46 59.43 -42.46
N ALA A 1104 28.18 58.87 -41.48
CA ALA A 1104 28.48 59.54 -40.23
C ALA A 1104 29.62 60.53 -40.46
N TRP A 1105 29.42 61.77 -40.02
CA TRP A 1105 30.40 62.84 -40.05
C TRP A 1105 30.83 63.20 -38.64
N PHE A 1106 32.14 63.27 -38.41
CA PHE A 1106 32.73 63.71 -37.15
C PHE A 1106 33.60 64.94 -37.36
N SER A 1107 33.47 65.93 -36.47
CA SER A 1107 34.34 67.11 -36.42
C SER A 1107 35.32 67.03 -35.25
N HIS A 1108 36.52 67.57 -35.49
CA HIS A 1108 37.66 67.57 -34.58
C HIS A 1108 37.30 67.84 -33.11
N LEU A 1109 37.55 66.88 -32.21
CA LEU A 1109 37.51 67.04 -30.76
C LEU A 1109 38.89 66.71 -30.18
N ALA A 1110 39.58 67.73 -29.66
CA ALA A 1110 40.80 67.57 -28.87
C ALA A 1110 40.56 66.97 -27.46
N LYS A 1111 39.50 66.17 -27.25
CA LYS A 1111 39.19 65.50 -25.98
C LYS A 1111 38.36 64.23 -26.22
N LEU A 1112 39.02 63.14 -26.59
CA LEU A 1112 38.44 61.78 -26.60
C LEU A 1112 39.55 60.77 -26.24
N GLU A 1113 40.23 61.00 -25.10
CA GLU A 1113 41.14 60.02 -24.49
C GLU A 1113 40.43 59.04 -23.53
N THR A 1114 39.10 59.09 -23.40
CA THR A 1114 38.38 58.29 -22.40
C THR A 1114 37.06 57.69 -22.88
N MET A 1115 37.02 57.05 -24.05
CA MET A 1115 36.00 56.04 -24.34
C MET A 1115 36.66 54.83 -25.03
N LYS A 1116 36.96 53.83 -24.20
CA LYS A 1116 37.29 52.45 -24.58
C LYS A 1116 36.11 51.56 -24.27
#